data_AF-A0AAV5KFE1-F1
#
_entry.id   AF-A0AAV5KFE1-F1
#
_cell.length_a   1.000
_cell.length_b   1.000
_cell.length_c   1.000
_cell.angle_alpha   90.00
_cell.angle_beta   90.00
_cell.angle_gamma   90.00
#
_symmetry.space_group_name_H-M   'P 1'
#
loop_
_entity.id
_entity.type
_entity.pdbx_description
1 polymer ?
#
loop_
_entity_poly.entity_id
_entity_poly.type
_entity_poly.pdbx_seq_one_letter_code
_entity_poly.pdbx_strand_id
1 'polypeptide(L)'
;MGSSFHQESSDASAAASSFSMKEDNNEVELQWAAIERLPTFRRIRSSLFPSDGKEEREREVIDVTKLGAPERQVFIERLITRVEEDNLRLLKKLKERMERVGLELPTTEVRYQNLCVEAECEVVQGKPLPTLWNTIRGVFSAVTNVGRCNMQRINFKILKDVSGIIKPSRMTLLLGPPGCGKTTLLQALAGNLNPSLEVTGEITYNGYKLSEFVPQKTSAYVSQYDLHISEMTVRETLDFSAHCQGIGSRTDTMKEISRREKQLGVIPDPDIDTYMKATSVKGSKGTLQTDYTLKILGLDTCADTNVGDAINRGISGGQKKRLTTGEMIIGPTKTLFMDEISNGLDTSTTFQIVTYLQQMAHITDATVIMSLLQPAPETFDLFDDIILMAEGKIVYHGPRSNVQEFFEHCGFRCPPRKGVADYLQEVISKKDQAQYWYHKDHPYSYVSIDKFRAAFKDFHVGQKLDEELCIPFNKNESHKSALSFKIYTLKKWELFKACMAREWLLMKRNSFIHIFKTGQLVVIALITTTLFIRTRMKVDMVHATYYMGSLFYALVRLMSNGIAELSFTVSRLAVFYKQRDLYFYPAWAYSIPAAILKIPFSLIDAFLWTVLTYYGIGYSPEPQRFFKQVLVLFLLHQVAISLFRVIASIARNPAVAATLGPFSLLVLYLFSGFAIPLESLPTWIKWGFWISPMAYAEIGISLNEFLAPRWQKLILMKRGGRIIYYGELGQHSNKLVEYFEGIPGVPKIKENYNPATWMLEVTNPSAEAQLQVDFASLYKESHLYRRNKELVKELSLPADASEELCFPTRFPQNGWEQFKACLWKQHLSYWRSPTYNLARLSVVTAASLLYGVLLWQKGQKIGTEQDLFNIMGSVHIFMIIIGVSGCSSVMPFVGTQRTVFYRERFAGMYSSWAYSLSQVIIEIPYIFLEAVLFSMITYPAINFYKSAYKVLWFLYAMFCTLLYFKYLGLMLVSLTPTSQVAAIFASFSSTLLSLFSGYLIPEPQIPKWWVWAYWICPSSWSVEGIVTSQYADVNKVITAFGEQKTISAFLESQQGYKHQDLPIIAIVLLAFPLFFASIFAYCISKLNFQRR
;
A
#
# COMPACT_ATOMS: atom_id res chain seq x y z
N MET A 1 33.65 79.22 -39.15
CA MET A 1 34.20 77.87 -39.41
C MET A 1 33.72 76.96 -38.29
N GLY A 2 32.81 76.03 -38.55
CA GLY A 2 32.27 75.17 -37.50
C GLY A 2 30.93 74.54 -37.88
N SER A 3 30.93 73.63 -38.86
CA SER A 3 29.78 72.75 -39.16
C SER A 3 30.17 71.46 -39.88
N SER A 4 31.34 70.88 -39.60
CA SER A 4 31.75 69.60 -40.22
C SER A 4 32.24 68.52 -39.23
N PHE A 5 32.09 68.69 -37.91
CA PHE A 5 32.67 67.76 -36.92
C PHE A 5 31.67 66.82 -36.23
N HIS A 6 30.38 66.86 -36.58
CA HIS A 6 29.36 66.02 -35.93
C HIS A 6 28.80 64.89 -36.79
N GLN A 7 29.29 64.71 -38.02
CA GLN A 7 28.79 63.68 -38.94
C GLN A 7 29.76 62.49 -39.10
N GLU A 8 31.04 62.63 -38.75
CA GLU A 8 32.01 61.53 -38.84
C GLU A 8 32.01 60.60 -37.60
N SER A 9 31.50 61.04 -36.45
CA SER A 9 31.47 60.22 -35.22
C SER A 9 30.27 59.26 -35.13
N SER A 10 29.16 59.55 -35.81
CA SER A 10 28.03 58.62 -35.92
C SER A 10 28.36 57.46 -36.85
N ASP A 11 29.06 57.73 -37.97
CA ASP A 11 29.42 56.70 -38.94
C ASP A 11 30.56 55.79 -38.42
N ALA A 12 31.47 56.31 -37.59
CA ALA A 12 32.49 55.50 -36.94
C ALA A 12 31.94 54.57 -35.84
N SER A 13 30.89 54.97 -35.10
CA SER A 13 30.24 54.12 -34.10
C SER A 13 29.28 53.09 -34.73
N ALA A 14 28.64 53.42 -35.85
CA ALA A 14 27.90 52.47 -36.68
C ALA A 14 28.84 51.47 -37.37
N ALA A 15 30.01 51.92 -37.85
CA ALA A 15 31.03 51.06 -38.41
C ALA A 15 31.67 50.14 -37.35
N ALA A 16 32.00 50.66 -36.15
CA ALA A 16 32.57 49.86 -35.05
C ALA A 16 31.59 48.82 -34.49
N SER A 17 30.30 49.14 -34.38
CA SER A 17 29.27 48.17 -34.01
C SER A 17 29.03 47.13 -35.12
N SER A 18 29.12 47.52 -36.39
CA SER A 18 29.06 46.58 -37.52
C SER A 18 30.30 45.68 -37.64
N PHE A 19 31.46 46.17 -37.18
CA PHE A 19 32.73 45.44 -37.18
C PHE A 19 32.79 44.43 -36.02
N SER A 20 32.37 44.82 -34.81
CA SER A 20 32.21 43.89 -33.68
C SER A 20 31.19 42.80 -33.99
N MET A 21 30.02 43.13 -34.58
CA MET A 21 29.05 42.10 -34.98
C MET A 21 29.57 41.15 -36.06
N LYS A 22 30.52 41.57 -36.90
CA LYS A 22 31.15 40.71 -37.91
C LYS A 22 32.23 39.81 -37.32
N GLU A 23 33.04 40.30 -36.38
CA GLU A 23 34.01 39.48 -35.66
C GLU A 23 33.31 38.44 -34.77
N ASP A 24 32.21 38.81 -34.12
CA ASP A 24 31.43 37.91 -33.25
C ASP A 24 30.74 36.78 -34.03
N ASN A 25 30.17 37.08 -35.22
CA ASN A 25 29.61 36.04 -36.09
C ASN A 25 30.69 35.07 -36.58
N ASN A 26 31.90 35.56 -36.86
CA ASN A 26 33.01 34.71 -37.27
C ASN A 26 33.46 33.75 -36.15
N GLU A 27 33.44 34.17 -34.89
CA GLU A 27 33.81 33.30 -33.76
C GLU A 27 32.77 32.19 -33.53
N VAL A 28 31.47 32.51 -33.56
CA VAL A 28 30.38 31.52 -33.46
C VAL A 28 30.43 30.54 -34.63
N GLU A 29 30.71 31.01 -35.85
CA GLU A 29 30.90 30.17 -37.03
C GLU A 29 32.10 29.22 -36.89
N LEU A 30 33.23 29.70 -36.34
CA LEU A 30 34.41 28.88 -36.07
C LEU A 30 34.13 27.79 -35.04
N GLN A 31 33.44 28.13 -33.94
CA GLN A 31 33.03 27.16 -32.93
C GLN A 31 32.02 26.15 -33.49
N TRP A 32 31.12 26.58 -34.38
CA TRP A 32 30.18 25.69 -35.05
C TRP A 32 30.88 24.74 -36.02
N ALA A 33 31.84 25.24 -36.80
CA ALA A 33 32.69 24.42 -37.66
C ALA A 33 33.48 23.36 -36.87
N ALA A 34 33.88 23.67 -35.63
CA ALA A 34 34.48 22.70 -34.73
C ALA A 34 33.49 21.59 -34.33
N ILE A 35 32.23 21.92 -34.04
CA ILE A 35 31.16 20.94 -33.77
C ILE A 35 30.90 20.05 -35.00
N GLU A 36 30.91 20.61 -36.21
CA GLU A 36 30.65 19.85 -37.44
C GLU A 36 31.75 18.84 -37.83
N ARG A 37 32.98 19.10 -37.38
CA ARG A 37 34.13 18.19 -37.50
C ARG A 37 34.05 17.01 -36.54
N LEU A 38 33.21 17.07 -35.50
CA LEU A 38 33.04 15.96 -34.57
C LEU A 38 32.37 14.75 -35.23
N PRO A 39 32.67 13.51 -34.78
CA PRO A 39 31.92 12.33 -35.17
C PRO A 39 30.43 12.48 -34.87
N THR A 40 29.55 11.89 -35.69
CA THR A 40 28.08 12.01 -35.60
C THR A 40 27.55 11.87 -34.18
N PHE A 41 28.07 10.91 -33.41
CA PHE A 41 27.67 10.68 -32.02
C PHE A 41 27.99 11.85 -31.07
N ARG A 42 29.19 12.43 -31.18
CA ARG A 42 29.59 13.61 -30.36
C ARG A 42 28.87 14.87 -30.84
N ARG A 43 28.71 15.04 -32.16
CA ARG A 43 28.03 16.19 -32.76
C ARG A 43 26.58 16.37 -32.29
N ILE A 44 25.85 15.28 -32.09
CA ILE A 44 24.45 15.31 -31.62
C ILE A 44 24.36 15.62 -30.11
N ARG A 45 25.48 15.56 -29.39
CA ARG A 45 25.58 15.86 -27.97
C ARG A 45 26.22 17.20 -27.68
N SER A 46 27.03 17.72 -28.58
CA SER A 46 27.68 19.02 -28.43
C SER A 46 26.82 20.14 -29.01
N SER A 47 26.55 21.18 -28.23
CA SER A 47 25.88 22.41 -28.67
C SER A 47 26.59 23.64 -28.10
N LEU A 48 26.29 24.82 -28.64
CA LEU A 48 26.75 26.09 -28.08
C LEU A 48 25.83 26.52 -26.96
N PHE A 49 26.36 26.55 -25.73
CA PHE A 49 25.63 26.94 -24.52
C PHE A 49 26.16 28.28 -24.00
N PRO A 50 25.31 29.16 -23.44
CA PRO A 50 25.76 30.42 -22.84
C PRO A 50 26.69 30.17 -21.65
N SER A 51 27.83 30.88 -21.54
CA SER A 51 28.73 30.76 -20.38
C SER A 51 28.17 31.44 -19.13
N ASP A 52 28.51 30.93 -17.95
CA ASP A 52 27.96 31.36 -16.66
C ASP A 52 28.56 32.71 -16.23
N GLY A 53 27.71 33.74 -16.07
CA GLY A 53 28.08 34.99 -15.38
C GLY A 53 28.82 36.08 -16.17
N LYS A 54 28.88 36.01 -17.51
CA LYS A 54 29.33 37.11 -18.38
C LYS A 54 28.27 37.48 -19.42
N GLU A 55 28.42 38.65 -20.04
CA GLU A 55 27.49 39.23 -21.03
C GLU A 55 26.90 38.20 -22.01
N GLU A 56 25.70 38.44 -22.54
CA GLU A 56 24.89 37.56 -23.41
C GLU A 56 25.61 36.95 -24.66
N ARG A 57 26.88 37.28 -24.87
CA ARG A 57 27.67 37.16 -26.09
C ARG A 57 28.69 36.01 -26.06
N GLU A 58 29.19 35.56 -24.90
CA GLU A 58 30.15 34.44 -24.81
C GLU A 58 29.42 33.07 -24.77
N ARG A 59 29.62 32.23 -25.81
CA ARG A 59 29.08 30.87 -25.90
C ARG A 59 30.21 29.84 -25.90
N GLU A 60 29.98 28.72 -25.21
CA GLU A 60 30.94 27.62 -25.11
C GLU A 60 30.36 26.32 -25.68
N VAL A 61 31.23 25.48 -26.25
CA VAL A 61 30.84 24.15 -26.75
C VAL A 61 30.70 23.19 -25.57
N ILE A 62 29.46 22.87 -25.19
CA ILE A 62 29.15 21.97 -24.07
C ILE A 62 28.50 20.68 -24.58
N ASP A 63 28.84 19.56 -23.94
CA ASP A 63 28.09 18.31 -24.10
C ASP A 63 26.80 18.40 -23.27
N VAL A 64 25.64 18.45 -23.94
CA VAL A 64 24.31 18.60 -23.31
C VAL A 64 23.99 17.51 -22.27
N THR A 65 24.71 16.38 -22.28
CA THR A 65 24.56 15.32 -21.26
C THR A 65 25.18 15.67 -19.92
N LYS A 66 26.09 16.64 -19.90
CA LYS A 66 26.77 17.11 -18.70
C LYS A 66 26.04 18.27 -18.01
N LEU A 67 24.98 18.81 -18.64
CA LEU A 67 24.22 19.93 -18.11
C LEU A 67 23.64 19.59 -16.72
N GLY A 68 24.02 20.39 -15.73
CA GLY A 68 23.53 20.30 -14.37
C GLY A 68 22.05 20.63 -14.25
N ALA A 69 21.41 20.21 -13.16
CA ALA A 69 20.04 20.65 -12.85
C ALA A 69 19.85 22.18 -12.82
N PRO A 70 20.74 22.99 -12.19
CA PRO A 70 20.58 24.45 -12.19
C PRO A 70 20.75 25.06 -13.59
N GLU A 71 21.74 24.61 -14.36
CA GLU A 71 21.99 25.07 -15.73
C GLU A 71 20.78 24.83 -16.64
N ARG A 72 20.14 23.65 -16.53
CA ARG A 72 18.90 23.35 -17.29
C ARG A 72 17.73 24.24 -16.89
N GLN A 73 17.56 24.53 -15.60
CA GLN A 73 16.49 25.39 -15.12
C GLN A 73 16.67 26.82 -15.63
N VAL A 74 17.87 27.39 -15.49
CA VAL A 74 18.21 28.73 -15.98
C VAL A 74 18.00 28.81 -17.49
N PHE A 75 18.39 27.78 -18.23
CA PHE A 75 18.18 27.71 -19.67
C PHE A 75 16.69 27.73 -20.06
N ILE A 76 15.84 26.95 -19.38
CA ILE A 76 14.39 26.96 -19.63
C ILE A 76 13.75 28.28 -19.21
N GLU A 77 14.18 28.88 -18.11
CA GLU A 77 13.66 30.18 -17.64
C GLU A 77 14.00 31.32 -18.61
N ARG A 78 15.20 31.28 -19.19
CA ARG A 78 15.61 32.18 -20.28
C ARG A 78 14.80 31.95 -21.57
N LEU A 79 14.48 30.70 -21.90
CA LEU A 79 13.70 30.36 -23.09
C LEU A 79 12.21 30.67 -22.95
N ILE A 80 11.65 30.52 -21.75
CA ILE A 80 10.21 30.61 -21.47
C ILE A 80 10.00 31.46 -20.21
N THR A 81 9.99 32.77 -20.40
CA THR A 81 9.66 33.73 -19.34
C THR A 81 8.15 33.91 -19.26
N ARG A 82 7.49 34.16 -20.40
CA ARG A 82 6.03 34.22 -20.54
C ARG A 82 5.54 32.95 -21.24
N VAL A 83 4.90 32.08 -20.47
CA VAL A 83 4.53 30.73 -20.93
C VAL A 83 3.71 30.75 -22.22
N GLU A 84 2.75 31.66 -22.38
CA GLU A 84 1.85 31.67 -23.55
C GLU A 84 2.55 32.12 -24.85
N GLU A 85 3.29 33.23 -24.80
CA GLU A 85 3.94 33.86 -25.95
C GLU A 85 5.24 33.12 -26.32
N ASP A 86 6.08 32.84 -25.33
CA ASP A 86 7.41 32.27 -25.56
C ASP A 86 7.36 30.79 -25.92
N ASN A 87 6.40 30.02 -25.37
CA ASN A 87 6.22 28.63 -25.77
C ASN A 87 5.78 28.53 -27.24
N LEU A 88 4.84 29.38 -27.67
CA LEU A 88 4.44 29.44 -29.07
C LEU A 88 5.64 29.76 -29.97
N ARG A 89 6.46 30.75 -29.56
CA ARG A 89 7.68 31.13 -30.30
C ARG A 89 8.69 29.99 -30.36
N LEU A 90 8.93 29.30 -29.26
CA LEU A 90 9.82 28.14 -29.19
C LEU A 90 9.34 27.02 -30.12
N LEU A 91 8.06 26.64 -30.02
CA LEU A 91 7.46 25.61 -30.88
C LEU A 91 7.54 25.99 -32.36
N LYS A 92 7.24 27.25 -32.73
CA LYS A 92 7.38 27.74 -34.11
C LYS A 92 8.81 27.63 -34.62
N LYS A 93 9.80 28.11 -33.85
CA LYS A 93 11.22 27.99 -34.22
C LYS A 93 11.66 26.52 -34.40
N LEU A 94 11.14 25.61 -33.58
CA LEU A 94 11.39 24.17 -33.73
C LEU A 94 10.82 23.64 -35.05
N LYS A 95 9.58 24.01 -35.40
CA LYS A 95 8.94 23.64 -36.67
C LYS A 95 9.69 24.22 -37.88
N GLU A 96 10.00 25.52 -37.85
CA GLU A 96 10.76 26.20 -38.90
C GLU A 96 12.14 25.56 -39.14
N ARG A 97 12.81 25.08 -38.08
CA ARG A 97 14.08 24.36 -38.23
C ARG A 97 13.91 23.04 -38.98
N MET A 98 12.84 22.30 -38.71
CA MET A 98 12.54 21.03 -39.38
C MET A 98 12.10 21.25 -40.83
N GLU A 99 11.29 22.28 -41.09
CA GLU A 99 10.84 22.65 -42.44
C GLU A 99 12.01 23.11 -43.32
N ARG A 100 12.99 23.85 -42.77
CA ARG A 100 14.22 24.26 -43.49
C ARG A 100 15.02 23.08 -44.05
N VAL A 101 14.90 21.89 -43.46
CA VAL A 101 15.55 20.66 -43.95
C VAL A 101 14.58 19.69 -44.64
N GLY A 102 13.35 20.15 -44.92
CA GLY A 102 12.30 19.35 -45.59
C GLY A 102 11.92 18.10 -44.82
N LEU A 103 11.89 18.16 -43.48
CA LEU A 103 11.54 17.03 -42.63
C LEU A 103 10.10 17.16 -42.12
N GLU A 104 9.22 16.28 -42.60
CA GLU A 104 7.83 16.20 -42.16
C GLU A 104 7.71 15.45 -40.83
N LEU A 105 6.79 15.90 -39.98
CA LEU A 105 6.53 15.27 -38.70
C LEU A 105 5.61 14.04 -38.87
N PRO A 106 5.79 12.99 -38.04
CA PRO A 106 4.88 11.86 -38.07
C PRO A 106 3.50 12.29 -37.58
N THR A 107 2.48 12.03 -38.40
CA THR A 107 1.07 12.27 -38.13
C THR A 107 0.34 10.96 -37.82
N THR A 108 -0.76 11.05 -37.07
CA THR A 108 -1.56 9.88 -36.70
C THR A 108 -3.03 10.22 -36.83
N GLU A 109 -3.67 9.71 -37.87
CA GLU A 109 -5.11 9.77 -38.03
C GLU A 109 -5.76 8.54 -37.38
N VAL A 110 -6.77 8.78 -36.55
CA VAL A 110 -7.50 7.72 -35.85
C VAL A 110 -8.90 7.60 -36.45
N ARG A 111 -9.24 6.43 -36.98
CA ARG A 111 -10.56 6.13 -37.53
C ARG A 111 -11.24 5.04 -36.72
N TYR A 112 -12.53 5.19 -36.51
CA TYR A 112 -13.37 4.17 -35.88
C TYR A 112 -14.66 4.01 -36.66
N GLN A 113 -15.09 2.77 -36.88
CA GLN A 113 -16.24 2.41 -37.70
C GLN A 113 -17.11 1.37 -37.00
N ASN A 114 -18.40 1.66 -36.94
CA ASN A 114 -19.46 0.81 -36.40
C ASN A 114 -19.13 0.25 -35.01
N LEU A 115 -18.46 1.07 -34.19
CA LEU A 115 -17.95 0.67 -32.89
C LEU A 115 -19.13 0.50 -31.93
N CYS A 116 -19.28 -0.72 -31.38
CA CYS A 116 -20.17 -0.99 -30.26
C CYS A 116 -19.36 -1.58 -29.10
N VAL A 117 -19.72 -1.17 -27.88
CA VAL A 117 -19.13 -1.70 -26.66
C VAL A 117 -20.26 -2.17 -25.78
N GLU A 118 -20.25 -3.45 -25.46
CA GLU A 118 -21.28 -4.11 -24.66
C GLU A 118 -20.69 -4.59 -23.34
N ALA A 119 -21.46 -4.42 -22.26
CA ALA A 119 -21.16 -4.98 -20.96
C ALA A 119 -22.15 -6.11 -20.68
N GLU A 120 -21.65 -7.30 -20.38
CA GLU A 120 -22.48 -8.34 -19.77
C GLU A 120 -22.89 -7.89 -18.37
N CYS A 121 -24.17 -7.62 -18.17
CA CYS A 121 -24.72 -7.23 -16.88
C CYS A 121 -25.63 -8.34 -16.34
N GLU A 122 -25.45 -8.67 -15.07
CA GLU A 122 -26.39 -9.54 -14.36
C GLU A 122 -27.67 -8.77 -14.02
N VAL A 123 -28.83 -9.34 -14.36
CA VAL A 123 -30.13 -8.72 -14.04
C VAL A 123 -30.42 -8.91 -12.56
N VAL A 124 -30.15 -7.86 -11.78
CA VAL A 124 -30.55 -7.81 -10.37
C VAL A 124 -31.89 -7.07 -10.29
N GLN A 125 -32.96 -7.75 -9.88
CA GLN A 125 -34.24 -7.08 -9.59
C GLN A 125 -34.07 -6.14 -8.38
N GLY A 126 -34.24 -4.82 -8.59
CA GLY A 126 -34.13 -3.78 -7.55
C GLY A 126 -32.92 -2.86 -7.72
N LYS A 127 -32.63 -2.01 -6.72
CA LYS A 127 -31.41 -1.18 -6.73
C LYS A 127 -30.18 -2.07 -6.50
N PRO A 128 -29.18 -2.12 -7.38
CA PRO A 128 -28.03 -3.01 -7.28
C PRO A 128 -27.03 -2.45 -6.26
N LEU A 129 -27.42 -2.44 -4.98
CA LEU A 129 -26.50 -2.14 -3.90
C LEU A 129 -25.73 -3.42 -3.56
N PRO A 130 -24.39 -3.35 -3.45
CA PRO A 130 -23.57 -4.47 -3.00
C PRO A 130 -23.89 -4.71 -1.52
N THR A 131 -24.79 -5.66 -1.24
CA THR A 131 -25.15 -6.09 0.11
C THR A 131 -24.55 -7.45 0.40
N LEU A 132 -24.34 -7.76 1.68
CA LEU A 132 -23.77 -9.03 2.12
C LEU A 132 -24.56 -10.22 1.55
N TRP A 133 -25.89 -10.15 1.59
CA TRP A 133 -26.76 -11.20 1.06
C TRP A 133 -26.59 -11.40 -0.45
N ASN A 134 -26.56 -10.31 -1.22
CA ASN A 134 -26.39 -10.38 -2.66
C ASN A 134 -25.01 -10.96 -3.04
N THR A 135 -23.97 -10.63 -2.29
CA THR A 135 -22.63 -11.20 -2.52
C THR A 135 -22.55 -12.68 -2.14
N ILE A 136 -23.14 -13.10 -1.00
CA ILE A 136 -23.22 -14.53 -0.62
C ILE A 136 -24.00 -15.31 -1.69
N ARG A 137 -25.14 -14.76 -2.14
CA ARG A 137 -25.94 -15.36 -3.22
C ARG A 137 -25.15 -15.47 -4.52
N GLY A 138 -24.38 -14.44 -4.88
CA GLY A 138 -23.51 -14.43 -6.07
C GLY A 138 -22.36 -15.44 -5.99
N VAL A 139 -21.72 -15.59 -4.82
CA VAL A 139 -20.67 -16.60 -4.60
C VAL A 139 -21.26 -18.00 -4.63
N PHE A 140 -22.41 -18.21 -3.98
CA PHE A 140 -23.11 -19.48 -4.00
C PHE A 140 -23.57 -19.84 -5.41
N SER A 141 -24.14 -18.89 -6.16
CA SER A 141 -24.52 -19.10 -7.56
C SER A 141 -23.31 -19.41 -8.44
N ALA A 142 -22.16 -18.76 -8.22
CA ALA A 142 -20.93 -19.07 -8.96
C ALA A 142 -20.40 -20.49 -8.67
N VAL A 143 -20.48 -20.95 -7.42
CA VAL A 143 -20.09 -22.32 -7.02
C VAL A 143 -21.09 -23.35 -7.56
N THR A 144 -22.39 -23.07 -7.54
CA THR A 144 -23.41 -23.97 -8.09
C THR A 144 -23.49 -23.94 -9.62
N ASN A 145 -23.01 -22.87 -10.28
CA ASN A 145 -22.98 -22.74 -11.74
C ASN A 145 -21.92 -23.63 -12.42
N VAL A 146 -21.12 -24.38 -11.65
CA VAL A 146 -20.38 -25.56 -12.16
C VAL A 146 -21.37 -26.67 -12.60
N GLY A 147 -22.65 -26.58 -12.23
CA GLY A 147 -23.75 -27.40 -12.74
C GLY A 147 -25.04 -26.60 -13.00
N ARG A 148 -25.13 -25.99 -14.18
CA ARG A 148 -26.39 -25.76 -14.93
C ARG A 148 -27.50 -24.94 -14.22
N CYS A 149 -27.28 -23.64 -14.01
CA CYS A 149 -28.36 -22.65 -13.82
C CYS A 149 -28.20 -21.47 -14.79
N ASN A 150 -29.16 -21.30 -15.70
CA ASN A 150 -29.22 -20.18 -16.64
C ASN A 150 -29.60 -18.88 -15.90
N MET A 151 -28.60 -18.11 -15.45
CA MET A 151 -28.80 -16.71 -15.08
C MET A 151 -29.11 -15.90 -16.34
N GLN A 152 -30.22 -15.14 -16.33
CA GLN A 152 -30.52 -14.19 -17.39
C GLN A 152 -29.48 -13.07 -17.36
N ARG A 153 -28.54 -13.11 -18.29
CA ARG A 153 -27.59 -12.04 -18.58
C ARG A 153 -28.23 -11.10 -19.59
N ILE A 154 -28.17 -9.78 -19.35
CA ILE A 154 -28.55 -8.78 -20.34
C ILE A 154 -27.27 -8.09 -20.81
N ASN A 155 -27.11 -8.00 -22.13
CA ASN A 155 -26.05 -7.20 -22.73
C ASN A 155 -26.49 -5.73 -22.71
N PHE A 156 -25.81 -4.92 -21.92
CA PHE A 156 -26.02 -3.48 -21.91
C PHE A 156 -25.05 -2.82 -22.90
N LYS A 157 -25.59 -2.26 -23.99
CA LYS A 157 -24.79 -1.55 -24.99
C LYS A 157 -24.43 -0.16 -24.48
N ILE A 158 -23.18 0.04 -24.12
CA ILE A 158 -22.61 1.32 -23.68
C ILE A 158 -22.42 2.25 -24.88
N LEU A 159 -21.75 1.74 -25.92
CA LEU A 159 -21.59 2.43 -27.21
C LEU A 159 -22.43 1.73 -28.27
N LYS A 160 -23.12 2.50 -29.10
CA LYS A 160 -24.09 2.03 -30.09
C LYS A 160 -23.74 2.56 -31.46
N ASP A 161 -22.96 1.78 -32.20
CA ASP A 161 -22.69 1.98 -33.63
C ASP A 161 -22.12 3.39 -33.92
N VAL A 162 -21.00 3.69 -33.25
CA VAL A 162 -20.32 4.99 -33.37
C VAL A 162 -19.22 4.93 -34.44
N SER A 163 -19.19 5.94 -35.31
CA SER A 163 -18.23 6.06 -36.42
C SER A 163 -17.68 7.48 -36.50
N GLY A 164 -16.42 7.63 -36.91
CA GLY A 164 -15.79 8.94 -37.05
C GLY A 164 -14.29 8.90 -37.33
N ILE A 165 -13.74 10.08 -37.64
CA ILE A 165 -12.33 10.30 -37.96
C ILE A 165 -11.80 11.42 -37.07
N ILE A 166 -10.68 11.19 -36.38
CA ILE A 166 -9.93 12.23 -35.68
C ILE A 166 -8.68 12.53 -36.50
N LYS A 167 -8.63 13.75 -37.03
CA LYS A 167 -7.59 14.21 -37.94
C LYS A 167 -6.36 14.71 -37.18
N PRO A 168 -5.14 14.52 -37.73
CA PRO A 168 -3.93 15.07 -37.15
C PRO A 168 -3.89 16.60 -37.23
N SER A 169 -3.06 17.23 -36.40
CA SER A 169 -2.91 18.70 -36.32
C SER A 169 -4.19 19.44 -35.93
N ARG A 170 -5.12 18.74 -35.26
CA ARG A 170 -6.40 19.29 -34.80
C ARG A 170 -6.68 18.86 -33.36
N MET A 171 -7.37 19.72 -32.62
CA MET A 171 -7.82 19.47 -31.26
C MET A 171 -9.35 19.30 -31.24
N THR A 172 -9.81 18.11 -30.85
CA THR A 172 -11.21 17.72 -30.82
C THR A 172 -11.77 17.74 -29.40
N LEU A 173 -12.87 18.45 -29.18
CA LEU A 173 -13.62 18.46 -27.93
C LEU A 173 -14.64 17.31 -27.90
N LEU A 174 -14.57 16.45 -26.89
CA LEU A 174 -15.57 15.42 -26.62
C LEU A 174 -16.56 15.92 -25.56
N LEU A 175 -17.78 16.22 -25.97
CA LEU A 175 -18.83 16.78 -25.13
C LEU A 175 -20.01 15.83 -24.98
N GLY A 176 -20.66 15.84 -23.82
CA GLY A 176 -21.89 15.07 -23.60
C GLY A 176 -22.19 14.92 -22.11
N PRO A 177 -23.44 14.57 -21.75
CA PRO A 177 -23.84 14.43 -20.36
C PRO A 177 -23.08 13.29 -19.64
N PRO A 178 -23.04 13.28 -18.30
CA PRO A 178 -22.50 12.15 -17.54
C PRO A 178 -23.19 10.84 -17.94
N GLY A 179 -22.40 9.77 -18.10
CA GLY A 179 -22.92 8.44 -18.44
C GLY A 179 -23.24 8.19 -19.91
N CYS A 180 -22.95 9.13 -20.84
CA CYS A 180 -23.19 8.91 -22.27
C CYS A 180 -22.13 8.05 -23.00
N GLY A 181 -21.07 7.63 -22.32
CA GLY A 181 -20.02 6.75 -22.88
C GLY A 181 -18.70 7.44 -23.27
N LYS A 182 -18.46 8.71 -22.90
CA LYS A 182 -17.22 9.45 -23.23
C LYS A 182 -15.94 8.71 -22.83
N THR A 183 -15.82 8.36 -21.55
CA THR A 183 -14.69 7.59 -21.01
C THR A 183 -14.51 6.26 -21.73
N THR A 184 -15.61 5.56 -22.01
CA THR A 184 -15.59 4.28 -22.73
C THR A 184 -15.07 4.45 -24.16
N LEU A 185 -15.47 5.52 -24.87
CA LEU A 185 -14.96 5.82 -26.20
C LEU A 185 -13.46 6.14 -26.17
N LEU A 186 -13.01 7.02 -25.26
CA LEU A 186 -11.59 7.35 -25.14
C LEU A 186 -10.74 6.13 -24.78
N GLN A 187 -11.22 5.27 -23.88
CA GLN A 187 -10.56 4.01 -23.54
C GLN A 187 -10.53 3.03 -24.72
N ALA A 188 -11.59 2.99 -25.54
CA ALA A 188 -11.65 2.16 -26.74
C ALA A 188 -10.57 2.58 -27.74
N LEU A 189 -10.50 3.87 -28.03
CA LEU A 189 -9.52 4.44 -28.94
C LEU A 189 -8.09 4.23 -28.43
N ALA A 190 -7.86 4.38 -27.12
CA ALA A 190 -6.56 4.13 -26.49
C ALA A 190 -6.14 2.65 -26.43
N GLY A 191 -7.05 1.70 -26.73
CA GLY A 191 -6.84 0.27 -26.50
C GLY A 191 -6.79 -0.11 -25.02
N ASN A 192 -7.37 0.70 -24.13
CA ASN A 192 -7.36 0.53 -22.67
C ASN A 192 -8.71 0.09 -22.08
N LEU A 193 -9.60 -0.47 -22.91
CA LEU A 193 -10.86 -1.04 -22.44
C LEU A 193 -10.63 -2.25 -21.52
N ASN A 194 -11.55 -2.43 -20.56
CA ASN A 194 -11.55 -3.59 -19.70
C ASN A 194 -11.82 -4.86 -20.52
N PRO A 195 -11.01 -5.93 -20.39
CA PRO A 195 -11.19 -7.18 -21.14
C PRO A 195 -12.55 -7.87 -20.94
N SER A 196 -13.30 -7.52 -19.90
CA SER A 196 -14.65 -8.02 -19.64
C SER A 196 -15.74 -7.40 -20.54
N LEU A 197 -15.41 -6.36 -21.30
CA LEU A 197 -16.32 -5.71 -22.23
C LEU A 197 -16.15 -6.31 -23.63
N GLU A 198 -17.26 -6.60 -24.30
CA GLU A 198 -17.24 -7.04 -25.70
C GLU A 198 -17.19 -5.83 -26.62
N VAL A 199 -16.29 -5.86 -27.59
CA VAL A 199 -16.10 -4.78 -28.55
C VAL A 199 -16.34 -5.31 -29.95
N THR A 200 -17.25 -4.68 -30.69
CA THR A 200 -17.50 -4.95 -32.12
C THR A 200 -17.25 -3.69 -32.94
N GLY A 201 -16.91 -3.84 -34.21
CA GLY A 201 -16.50 -2.73 -35.09
C GLY A 201 -14.99 -2.68 -35.26
N GLU A 202 -14.49 -1.64 -35.94
CA GLU A 202 -13.08 -1.53 -36.31
C GLU A 202 -12.50 -0.18 -35.89
N ILE A 203 -11.31 -0.20 -35.29
CA ILE A 203 -10.51 0.99 -34.95
C ILE A 203 -9.16 0.86 -35.64
N THR A 204 -8.79 1.88 -36.42
CA THR A 204 -7.52 1.92 -37.15
C THR A 204 -6.76 3.21 -36.94
N TYR A 205 -5.43 3.12 -36.92
CA TYR A 205 -4.50 4.24 -36.86
C TYR A 205 -3.68 4.24 -38.14
N ASN A 206 -3.83 5.26 -38.99
CA ASN A 206 -3.22 5.29 -40.33
C ASN A 206 -3.45 3.96 -41.11
N GLY A 207 -4.64 3.36 -40.98
CA GLY A 207 -5.00 2.08 -41.60
C GLY A 207 -4.53 0.81 -40.87
N TYR A 208 -3.72 0.91 -39.82
CA TYR A 208 -3.30 -0.24 -38.99
C TYR A 208 -4.34 -0.55 -37.92
N LYS A 209 -4.74 -1.81 -37.79
CA LYS A 209 -5.65 -2.27 -36.73
C LYS A 209 -4.96 -2.21 -35.36
N LEU A 210 -5.73 -2.03 -34.28
CA LEU A 210 -5.19 -2.01 -32.91
C LEU A 210 -4.36 -3.26 -32.52
N SER A 211 -4.56 -4.39 -33.20
CA SER A 211 -3.79 -5.62 -32.99
C SER A 211 -2.42 -5.64 -33.69
N GLU A 212 -2.17 -4.74 -34.66
CA GLU A 212 -0.94 -4.71 -35.46
C GLU A 212 0.18 -3.91 -34.79
N PHE A 213 -0.14 -3.06 -33.81
CA PHE A 213 0.80 -2.20 -33.08
C PHE A 213 0.44 -2.12 -31.59
N VAL A 214 1.17 -1.34 -30.81
CA VAL A 214 0.91 -1.15 -29.38
C VAL A 214 0.19 0.19 -29.17
N PRO A 215 -1.15 0.22 -29.06
CA PRO A 215 -1.91 1.47 -28.98
C PRO A 215 -1.64 2.27 -27.72
N GLN A 216 -1.40 1.61 -26.59
CA GLN A 216 -1.06 2.25 -25.30
C GLN A 216 0.33 2.90 -25.29
N LYS A 217 1.18 2.58 -26.28
CA LYS A 217 2.47 3.24 -26.49
C LYS A 217 2.45 4.29 -27.60
N THR A 218 1.48 4.19 -28.49
CA THR A 218 1.30 5.13 -29.60
C THR A 218 0.46 6.32 -29.18
N SER A 219 -0.52 6.08 -28.31
CA SER A 219 -1.38 7.07 -27.69
C SER A 219 -1.14 7.17 -26.19
N ALA A 220 -1.29 8.37 -25.64
CA ALA A 220 -1.28 8.60 -24.20
C ALA A 220 -2.70 8.86 -23.71
N TYR A 221 -3.13 8.08 -22.71
CA TYR A 221 -4.41 8.23 -22.05
C TYR A 221 -4.25 8.94 -20.71
N VAL A 222 -4.80 10.15 -20.58
CA VAL A 222 -4.83 10.90 -19.33
C VAL A 222 -6.14 10.56 -18.60
N SER A 223 -6.00 9.83 -17.50
CA SER A 223 -7.13 9.36 -16.70
C SER A 223 -7.82 10.48 -15.92
N GLN A 224 -9.11 10.28 -15.63
CA GLN A 224 -9.86 11.09 -14.67
C GLN A 224 -9.24 11.01 -13.26
N TYR A 225 -8.67 9.86 -12.88
CA TYR A 225 -8.14 9.58 -11.54
C TYR A 225 -6.65 9.92 -11.38
N ASP A 226 -6.34 10.70 -10.35
CA ASP A 226 -4.98 11.12 -10.00
C ASP A 226 -4.29 10.11 -9.06
N LEU A 227 -3.76 9.03 -9.64
CA LEU A 227 -3.03 7.99 -8.90
C LEU A 227 -1.51 8.19 -8.99
N HIS A 228 -0.89 8.57 -7.87
CA HIS A 228 0.54 8.86 -7.75
C HIS A 228 1.13 8.28 -6.46
N ILE A 229 2.46 8.09 -6.44
CA ILE A 229 3.18 7.69 -5.22
C ILE A 229 3.36 8.91 -4.34
N SER A 230 2.82 8.88 -3.12
CA SER A 230 2.79 10.03 -2.21
C SER A 230 4.16 10.52 -1.74
N GLU A 231 5.15 9.62 -1.68
CA GLU A 231 6.48 9.87 -1.13
C GLU A 231 7.48 10.42 -2.16
N MET A 232 7.12 10.42 -3.45
CA MET A 232 7.93 11.00 -4.52
C MET A 232 7.62 12.49 -4.67
N THR A 233 8.58 13.25 -5.17
CA THR A 233 8.34 14.64 -5.59
C THR A 233 7.68 14.72 -6.97
N VAL A 234 7.15 15.89 -7.32
CA VAL A 234 6.59 16.17 -8.65
C VAL A 234 7.65 15.92 -9.73
N ARG A 235 8.86 16.44 -9.55
CA ARG A 235 10.00 16.28 -10.45
C ARG A 235 10.43 14.82 -10.58
N GLU A 236 10.60 14.11 -9.46
CA GLU A 236 10.99 12.70 -9.46
C GLU A 236 9.96 11.83 -10.20
N THR A 237 8.66 12.15 -10.08
CA THR A 237 7.57 11.45 -10.77
C THR A 237 7.66 11.65 -12.28
N LEU A 238 7.88 12.89 -12.73
CA LEU A 238 8.05 13.21 -14.15
C LEU A 238 9.33 12.61 -14.72
N ASP A 239 10.47 12.72 -14.02
CA ASP A 239 11.74 12.12 -14.44
C ASP A 239 11.63 10.61 -14.58
N PHE A 240 10.96 9.94 -13.63
CA PHE A 240 10.72 8.50 -13.72
C PHE A 240 9.85 8.14 -14.93
N SER A 241 8.80 8.92 -15.20
CA SER A 241 7.95 8.75 -16.37
C SER A 241 8.72 8.96 -17.68
N ALA A 242 9.46 10.07 -17.79
CA ALA A 242 10.32 10.38 -18.94
C ALA A 242 11.32 9.26 -19.23
N HIS A 243 11.92 8.70 -18.17
CA HIS A 243 12.85 7.59 -18.31
C HIS A 243 12.16 6.33 -18.85
N CYS A 244 11.01 5.94 -18.28
CA CYS A 244 10.27 4.73 -18.69
C CYS A 244 9.69 4.84 -20.10
N GLN A 245 9.14 6.00 -20.47
CA GLN A 245 8.59 6.24 -21.80
C GLN A 245 9.70 6.38 -22.85
N GLY A 246 10.85 6.93 -22.44
CA GLY A 246 12.00 7.16 -23.29
C GLY A 246 11.77 8.31 -24.27
N ILE A 247 12.69 8.44 -25.23
CA ILE A 247 12.78 9.60 -26.12
C ILE A 247 12.15 9.34 -27.50
N GLY A 248 11.64 8.11 -27.72
CA GLY A 248 11.04 7.70 -28.99
C GLY A 248 12.00 7.82 -30.17
N SER A 249 11.53 8.41 -31.26
CA SER A 249 12.30 8.66 -32.49
C SER A 249 13.13 9.94 -32.46
N ARG A 250 13.05 10.79 -31.41
CA ARG A 250 13.69 12.12 -31.41
C ARG A 250 15.19 12.06 -31.67
N THR A 251 15.90 11.05 -31.15
CA THR A 251 17.34 10.86 -31.45
C THR A 251 17.60 10.61 -32.93
N ASP A 252 16.76 9.83 -33.59
CA ASP A 252 16.93 9.49 -35.01
C ASP A 252 16.50 10.66 -35.89
N THR A 253 15.44 11.38 -35.51
CA THR A 253 15.08 12.67 -36.10
C THR A 253 16.22 13.68 -35.99
N MET A 254 16.86 13.80 -34.83
CA MET A 254 17.98 14.72 -34.62
C MET A 254 19.23 14.34 -35.45
N LYS A 255 19.48 13.02 -35.64
CA LYS A 255 20.54 12.56 -36.57
C LYS A 255 20.24 13.00 -38.00
N GLU A 256 18.99 12.85 -38.44
CA GLU A 256 18.58 13.20 -39.80
C GLU A 256 18.61 14.71 -40.02
N ILE A 257 18.10 15.50 -39.08
CA ILE A 257 18.21 16.98 -39.09
C ILE A 257 19.68 17.38 -39.22
N SER A 258 20.54 16.89 -38.31
CA SER A 258 21.97 17.24 -38.32
C SER A 258 22.70 16.77 -39.59
N ARG A 259 22.23 15.71 -40.25
CA ARG A 259 22.76 15.25 -41.54
C ARG A 259 22.35 16.19 -42.67
N ARG A 260 21.07 16.57 -42.76
CA ARG A 260 20.55 17.44 -43.82
C ARG A 260 21.02 18.89 -43.67
N GLU A 261 21.12 19.39 -42.44
CA GLU A 261 21.72 20.71 -42.15
C GLU A 261 23.13 20.81 -42.72
N LYS A 262 23.96 19.77 -42.49
CA LYS A 262 25.33 19.71 -43.04
C LYS A 262 25.37 19.63 -44.57
N GLN A 263 24.39 18.97 -45.20
CA GLN A 263 24.31 18.88 -46.66
C GLN A 263 23.87 20.20 -47.30
N LEU A 264 23.00 20.94 -46.62
CA LEU A 264 22.44 22.21 -47.08
C LEU A 264 23.24 23.43 -46.61
N GLY A 265 24.26 23.25 -45.76
CA GLY A 265 25.03 24.35 -45.17
C GLY A 265 24.21 25.25 -44.24
N VAL A 266 23.19 24.70 -43.58
CA VAL A 266 22.28 25.47 -42.70
C VAL A 266 22.82 25.48 -41.28
N ILE A 267 23.11 26.66 -40.75
CA ILE A 267 23.49 26.87 -39.34
C ILE A 267 22.20 27.05 -38.52
N PRO A 268 21.93 26.21 -37.51
CA PRO A 268 20.75 26.34 -36.67
C PRO A 268 20.93 27.42 -35.58
N ASP A 269 19.81 27.91 -35.07
CA ASP A 269 19.78 28.76 -33.87
C ASP A 269 20.36 27.96 -32.68
N PRO A 270 21.37 28.47 -31.95
CA PRO A 270 22.08 27.65 -30.97
C PRO A 270 21.25 27.31 -29.72
N ASP A 271 20.26 28.13 -29.36
CA ASP A 271 19.37 27.82 -28.23
C ASP A 271 18.37 26.71 -28.62
N ILE A 272 17.83 26.79 -29.85
CA ILE A 272 16.97 25.74 -30.41
C ILE A 272 17.76 24.43 -30.60
N ASP A 273 19.02 24.54 -31.02
CA ASP A 273 19.91 23.39 -31.15
C ASP A 273 20.21 22.72 -29.83
N THR A 274 20.57 23.50 -28.82
CA THR A 274 20.75 23.03 -27.45
C THR A 274 19.49 22.31 -26.94
N TYR A 275 18.32 22.92 -27.10
CA TYR A 275 17.05 22.32 -26.65
C TYR A 275 16.75 21.00 -27.37
N MET A 276 16.82 20.96 -28.71
CA MET A 276 16.53 19.74 -29.49
C MET A 276 17.54 18.63 -29.21
N LYS A 277 18.83 18.95 -29.07
CA LYS A 277 19.85 17.97 -28.72
C LYS A 277 19.64 17.44 -27.31
N ALA A 278 19.47 18.32 -26.32
CA ALA A 278 19.26 17.94 -24.92
C ALA A 278 18.03 17.06 -24.70
N THR A 279 16.93 17.31 -25.41
CA THR A 279 15.71 16.48 -25.37
C THR A 279 15.82 15.17 -26.17
N SER A 280 16.82 15.05 -27.04
CA SER A 280 17.06 13.89 -27.91
C SER A 280 18.12 12.92 -27.39
N VAL A 281 18.86 13.23 -26.31
CA VAL A 281 19.92 12.34 -25.78
C VAL A 281 19.37 11.29 -24.80
N LYS A 282 19.64 10.02 -25.13
CA LYS A 282 19.34 8.87 -24.26
C LYS A 282 20.19 8.85 -22.99
N GLY A 283 19.53 8.63 -21.85
CA GLY A 283 20.19 8.25 -20.58
C GLY A 283 20.66 9.37 -19.67
N SER A 284 20.27 10.63 -19.93
CA SER A 284 20.52 11.72 -18.96
C SER A 284 19.71 11.50 -17.67
N LYS A 285 20.33 11.73 -16.50
CA LYS A 285 19.72 11.49 -15.17
C LYS A 285 18.59 12.48 -14.83
N GLY A 286 18.52 13.61 -15.53
CA GLY A 286 17.37 14.52 -15.53
C GLY A 286 17.19 15.05 -16.93
N THR A 287 15.95 15.12 -17.39
CA THR A 287 15.68 15.52 -18.77
C THR A 287 15.31 17.00 -18.84
N LEU A 288 15.86 17.73 -19.81
CA LEU A 288 15.42 19.10 -20.11
C LEU A 288 13.91 19.13 -20.43
N GLN A 289 13.37 18.03 -20.94
CA GLN A 289 11.94 17.82 -21.13
C GLN A 289 11.14 17.90 -19.82
N THR A 290 11.67 17.37 -18.72
CA THR A 290 11.06 17.46 -17.39
C THR A 290 10.96 18.93 -16.97
N ASP A 291 12.04 19.68 -17.10
CA ASP A 291 12.09 21.11 -16.75
C ASP A 291 11.11 21.93 -17.60
N TYR A 292 11.06 21.67 -18.91
CA TYR A 292 10.08 22.25 -19.84
C TYR A 292 8.63 21.93 -19.44
N THR A 293 8.33 20.66 -19.13
CA THR A 293 6.97 20.21 -18.76
C THR A 293 6.54 20.80 -17.42
N LEU A 294 7.46 20.91 -16.45
CA LEU A 294 7.21 21.57 -15.17
C LEU A 294 6.85 23.05 -15.37
N LYS A 295 7.58 23.76 -16.23
CA LYS A 295 7.34 25.19 -16.49
C LYS A 295 5.98 25.43 -17.13
N ILE A 296 5.67 24.67 -18.18
CA ILE A 296 4.42 24.84 -18.95
C ILE A 296 3.18 24.52 -18.14
N LEU A 297 3.24 23.46 -17.34
CA LEU A 297 2.11 23.09 -16.49
C LEU A 297 2.06 23.92 -15.20
N GLY A 298 2.93 24.92 -15.02
CA GLY A 298 2.98 25.76 -13.81
C GLY A 298 3.22 24.94 -12.53
N LEU A 299 4.07 23.91 -12.63
CA LEU A 299 4.46 23.01 -11.55
C LEU A 299 5.89 23.28 -11.04
N ASP A 300 6.58 24.28 -11.60
CA ASP A 300 7.94 24.70 -11.24
C ASP A 300 8.06 25.05 -9.74
N THR A 301 7.11 25.83 -9.22
CA THR A 301 7.06 26.21 -7.79
C THR A 301 6.95 25.03 -6.82
N CYS A 302 6.35 23.92 -7.25
CA CYS A 302 6.16 22.72 -6.44
C CYS A 302 7.00 21.51 -6.91
N ALA A 303 7.98 21.72 -7.79
CA ALA A 303 8.72 20.65 -8.44
C ALA A 303 9.37 19.67 -7.43
N ASP A 304 9.93 20.20 -6.35
CA ASP A 304 10.63 19.41 -5.33
C ASP A 304 9.77 19.13 -4.09
N THR A 305 8.46 19.40 -4.16
CA THR A 305 7.50 19.09 -3.11
C THR A 305 6.96 17.66 -3.27
N ASN A 306 6.79 16.94 -2.17
CA ASN A 306 6.18 15.59 -2.18
C ASN A 306 4.72 15.67 -2.66
N VAL A 307 4.29 14.69 -3.46
CA VAL A 307 2.92 14.63 -3.97
C VAL A 307 1.89 14.50 -2.83
N GLY A 308 2.22 13.74 -1.79
CA GLY A 308 1.39 13.56 -0.60
C GLY A 308 0.12 12.75 -0.85
N ASP A 309 -0.60 12.44 0.24
CA ASP A 309 -1.83 11.65 0.23
C ASP A 309 -2.96 12.38 1.00
N ALA A 310 -3.97 11.65 1.47
CA ALA A 310 -5.09 12.22 2.22
C ALA A 310 -4.73 12.59 3.68
N ILE A 311 -3.59 12.12 4.19
CA ILE A 311 -3.16 12.25 5.58
C ILE A 311 -1.94 13.18 5.67
N ASN A 312 -0.92 12.91 4.85
CA ASN A 312 0.27 13.71 4.68
C ASN A 312 0.03 14.75 3.58
N ARG A 313 0.03 16.03 3.96
CA ARG A 313 -0.09 17.13 3.00
C ARG A 313 1.04 17.07 1.98
N GLY A 314 0.67 17.23 0.72
CA GLY A 314 1.57 17.45 -0.40
C GLY A 314 1.01 18.52 -1.31
N ILE A 315 1.09 18.30 -2.61
CA ILE A 315 0.57 19.25 -3.62
C ILE A 315 -0.97 19.30 -3.63
N SER A 316 -1.53 20.41 -4.10
CA SER A 316 -2.99 20.64 -4.18
C SER A 316 -3.68 19.70 -5.18
N GLY A 317 -5.01 19.55 -5.10
CA GLY A 317 -5.77 18.72 -6.04
C GLY A 317 -5.56 19.13 -7.50
N GLY A 318 -5.64 20.44 -7.80
CA GLY A 318 -5.36 20.95 -9.14
C GLY A 318 -3.91 20.74 -9.59
N GLN A 319 -2.94 20.83 -8.67
CA GLN A 319 -1.54 20.47 -8.98
C GLN A 319 -1.38 18.97 -9.26
N LYS A 320 -2.10 18.08 -8.54
CA LYS A 320 -2.11 16.62 -8.84
C LYS A 320 -2.67 16.33 -10.23
N LYS A 321 -3.74 17.02 -10.62
CA LYS A 321 -4.32 16.86 -11.97
C LYS A 321 -3.34 17.27 -13.06
N ARG A 322 -2.67 18.41 -12.88
CA ARG A 322 -1.59 18.87 -13.78
C ARG A 322 -0.41 17.88 -13.82
N LEU A 323 -0.02 17.31 -12.68
CA LEU A 323 1.00 16.26 -12.64
C LEU A 323 0.56 14.99 -13.39
N THR A 324 -0.71 14.58 -13.30
CA THR A 324 -1.26 13.45 -14.09
C THR A 324 -1.14 13.72 -15.59
N THR A 325 -1.48 14.93 -16.03
CA THR A 325 -1.31 15.36 -17.43
C THR A 325 0.16 15.36 -17.84
N GLY A 326 1.05 15.93 -17.03
CA GLY A 326 2.49 15.99 -17.29
C GLY A 326 3.15 14.61 -17.32
N GLU A 327 2.76 13.69 -16.43
CA GLU A 327 3.27 12.31 -16.41
C GLU A 327 3.02 11.62 -17.75
N MET A 328 1.92 11.93 -18.43
CA MET A 328 1.56 11.31 -19.72
C MET A 328 2.17 12.05 -20.92
N ILE A 329 2.24 13.39 -20.90
CA ILE A 329 2.71 14.19 -22.05
C ILE A 329 4.23 14.23 -22.19
N ILE A 330 4.97 13.99 -21.10
CA ILE A 330 6.44 14.05 -21.12
C ILE A 330 7.09 13.07 -22.12
N GLY A 331 6.38 12.02 -22.50
CA GLY A 331 6.81 11.03 -23.48
C GLY A 331 6.88 11.55 -24.92
N PRO A 332 7.24 10.67 -25.86
CA PRO A 332 7.31 10.99 -27.28
C PRO A 332 5.96 10.89 -28.00
N THR A 333 4.88 10.51 -27.30
CA THR A 333 3.55 10.25 -27.87
C THR A 333 2.87 11.53 -28.32
N LYS A 334 2.35 11.52 -29.54
CA LYS A 334 1.65 12.65 -30.17
C LYS A 334 0.13 12.46 -30.29
N THR A 335 -0.38 11.26 -30.03
CA THR A 335 -1.82 11.01 -29.95
C THR A 335 -2.25 11.06 -28.49
N LEU A 336 -3.08 12.03 -28.11
CA LEU A 336 -3.46 12.29 -26.73
C LEU A 336 -4.97 12.15 -26.54
N PHE A 337 -5.36 11.28 -25.62
CA PHE A 337 -6.75 11.10 -25.20
C PHE A 337 -6.89 11.52 -23.76
N MET A 338 -7.63 12.59 -23.54
CA MET A 338 -7.67 13.27 -22.25
C MET A 338 -9.06 13.22 -21.65
N ASP A 339 -9.22 12.53 -20.52
CA ASP A 339 -10.51 12.33 -19.88
C ASP A 339 -10.73 13.28 -18.70
N GLU A 340 -11.70 14.19 -18.86
CA GLU A 340 -12.16 15.17 -17.87
C GLU A 340 -10.99 15.88 -17.14
N ILE A 341 -10.11 16.52 -17.93
CA ILE A 341 -8.89 17.12 -17.37
C ILE A 341 -9.12 18.41 -16.59
N SER A 342 -10.27 19.07 -16.78
CA SER A 342 -10.66 20.29 -16.06
C SER A 342 -11.19 20.04 -14.65
N ASN A 343 -11.51 18.79 -14.29
CA ASN A 343 -12.05 18.50 -12.97
C ASN A 343 -11.02 18.81 -11.87
N GLY A 344 -11.38 19.74 -10.98
CA GLY A 344 -10.50 20.18 -9.89
C GLY A 344 -9.51 21.28 -10.27
N LEU A 345 -9.64 21.86 -11.47
CA LEU A 345 -8.91 23.06 -11.92
C LEU A 345 -9.84 24.28 -11.93
N ASP A 346 -9.27 25.45 -11.72
CA ASP A 346 -9.92 26.74 -11.97
C ASP A 346 -9.98 27.04 -13.48
N THR A 347 -10.89 27.93 -13.87
CA THR A 347 -11.14 28.27 -15.28
C THR A 347 -9.90 28.86 -15.96
N SER A 348 -9.16 29.73 -15.28
CA SER A 348 -7.92 30.33 -15.82
C SER A 348 -6.83 29.28 -16.08
N THR A 349 -6.55 28.41 -15.11
CA THR A 349 -5.58 27.32 -15.29
C THR A 349 -6.03 26.35 -16.37
N THR A 350 -7.33 26.06 -16.46
CA THR A 350 -7.89 25.22 -17.53
C THR A 350 -7.63 25.84 -18.90
N PHE A 351 -7.94 27.12 -19.07
CA PHE A 351 -7.69 27.86 -20.31
C PHE A 351 -6.20 27.79 -20.70
N GLN A 352 -5.28 28.07 -19.77
CA GLN A 352 -3.83 28.03 -20.03
C GLN A 352 -3.36 26.65 -20.51
N ILE A 353 -3.80 25.57 -19.86
CA ILE A 353 -3.44 24.21 -20.25
C ILE A 353 -4.00 23.87 -21.62
N VAL A 354 -5.26 24.22 -21.90
CA VAL A 354 -5.89 23.94 -23.20
C VAL A 354 -5.21 24.75 -24.31
N THR A 355 -4.84 26.01 -24.06
CA THR A 355 -4.05 26.83 -25.00
C THR A 355 -2.71 26.17 -25.32
N TYR A 356 -1.98 25.71 -24.30
CA TYR A 356 -0.73 24.97 -24.52
C TYR A 356 -0.95 23.71 -25.39
N LEU A 357 -1.98 22.93 -25.09
CA LEU A 357 -2.28 21.70 -25.82
C LEU A 357 -2.69 21.98 -27.27
N GLN A 358 -3.40 23.07 -27.52
CA GLN A 358 -3.73 23.56 -28.85
C GLN A 358 -2.45 23.93 -29.62
N GLN A 359 -1.57 24.75 -29.02
CA GLN A 359 -0.30 25.15 -29.63
C GLN A 359 0.55 23.92 -29.98
N MET A 360 0.62 22.95 -29.07
CA MET A 360 1.31 21.69 -29.31
C MET A 360 0.65 20.88 -30.43
N ALA A 361 -0.69 20.79 -30.48
CA ALA A 361 -1.41 20.07 -31.53
C ALA A 361 -1.13 20.65 -32.92
N HIS A 362 -1.28 21.96 -33.09
CA HIS A 362 -1.12 22.64 -34.39
C HIS A 362 0.33 22.72 -34.87
N ILE A 363 1.30 22.82 -33.95
CA ILE A 363 2.71 23.00 -34.33
C ILE A 363 3.45 21.66 -34.45
N THR A 364 3.15 20.70 -33.58
CA THR A 364 3.83 19.39 -33.59
C THR A 364 3.07 18.32 -34.36
N ASP A 365 1.98 18.70 -35.04
CA ASP A 365 1.03 17.84 -35.75
C ASP A 365 0.49 16.70 -34.87
N ALA A 366 0.22 17.03 -33.61
CA ALA A 366 -0.34 16.12 -32.63
C ALA A 366 -1.84 15.91 -32.87
N THR A 367 -2.37 14.79 -32.40
CA THR A 367 -3.79 14.44 -32.51
C THR A 367 -4.37 14.38 -31.12
N VAL A 368 -5.26 15.33 -30.79
CA VAL A 368 -5.71 15.52 -29.40
C VAL A 368 -7.22 15.41 -29.33
N ILE A 369 -7.72 14.51 -28.49
CA ILE A 369 -9.13 14.46 -28.10
C ILE A 369 -9.21 14.74 -26.60
N MET A 370 -10.07 15.67 -26.22
CA MET A 370 -10.23 16.08 -24.84
C MET A 370 -11.70 16.08 -24.45
N SER A 371 -12.02 15.32 -23.40
CA SER A 371 -13.32 15.35 -22.74
C SER A 371 -13.33 16.47 -21.71
N LEU A 372 -14.28 17.41 -21.83
CA LEU A 372 -14.57 18.45 -20.86
C LEU A 372 -16.06 18.42 -20.52
N LEU A 373 -16.40 18.61 -19.24
CA LEU A 373 -17.80 18.58 -18.81
C LEU A 373 -18.53 19.87 -19.19
N GLN A 374 -18.03 21.04 -18.78
CA GLN A 374 -18.64 22.34 -19.05
C GLN A 374 -17.53 23.39 -19.27
N PRO A 375 -16.95 23.47 -20.48
CA PRO A 375 -15.91 24.46 -20.77
C PRO A 375 -16.48 25.88 -20.83
N ALA A 376 -15.73 26.85 -20.32
CA ALA A 376 -16.04 28.27 -20.49
C ALA A 376 -15.96 28.66 -21.99
N PRO A 377 -16.67 29.71 -22.44
CA PRO A 377 -16.69 30.12 -23.85
C PRO A 377 -15.30 30.31 -24.45
N GLU A 378 -14.39 30.94 -23.71
CA GLU A 378 -13.01 31.18 -24.16
C GLU A 378 -12.25 29.88 -24.37
N THR A 379 -12.49 28.87 -23.52
CA THR A 379 -11.87 27.54 -23.65
C THR A 379 -12.52 26.75 -24.78
N PHE A 380 -13.84 26.89 -24.98
CA PHE A 380 -14.57 26.25 -26.06
C PHE A 380 -14.10 26.71 -27.44
N ASP A 381 -13.76 27.99 -27.58
CA ASP A 381 -13.29 28.58 -28.83
C ASP A 381 -11.88 28.12 -29.25
N LEU A 382 -11.12 27.50 -28.35
CA LEU A 382 -9.81 26.91 -28.66
C LEU A 382 -9.91 25.60 -29.46
N PHE A 383 -11.08 24.94 -29.50
CA PHE A 383 -11.24 23.66 -30.18
C PHE A 383 -11.56 23.81 -31.68
N ASP A 384 -10.95 22.93 -32.48
CA ASP A 384 -11.15 22.89 -33.92
C ASP A 384 -12.41 22.08 -34.29
N ASP A 385 -12.60 20.94 -33.63
CA ASP A 385 -13.68 19.99 -33.87
C ASP A 385 -14.42 19.64 -32.57
N ILE A 386 -15.67 19.18 -32.71
CA ILE A 386 -16.51 18.70 -31.61
C ILE A 386 -17.06 17.32 -31.95
N ILE A 387 -17.00 16.42 -30.97
CA ILE A 387 -17.77 15.17 -30.91
C ILE A 387 -18.81 15.35 -29.79
N LEU A 388 -20.08 15.43 -30.15
CA LEU A 388 -21.19 15.49 -29.22
C LEU A 388 -21.81 14.10 -29.06
N MET A 389 -21.80 13.55 -27.84
CA MET A 389 -22.33 12.22 -27.53
C MET A 389 -23.53 12.26 -26.59
N ALA A 390 -24.53 11.43 -26.89
CA ALA A 390 -25.69 11.20 -26.03
C ALA A 390 -26.14 9.73 -26.11
N GLU A 391 -26.53 9.12 -24.99
CA GLU A 391 -27.09 7.75 -24.94
C GLU A 391 -26.25 6.65 -25.64
N GLY A 392 -24.92 6.82 -25.68
CA GLY A 392 -24.00 5.89 -26.36
C GLY A 392 -23.87 6.10 -27.87
N LYS A 393 -24.46 7.18 -28.41
CA LYS A 393 -24.47 7.53 -29.85
C LYS A 393 -23.77 8.87 -30.07
N ILE A 394 -23.24 9.06 -31.28
CA ILE A 394 -22.74 10.36 -31.74
C ILE A 394 -23.92 11.14 -32.35
N VAL A 395 -24.11 12.35 -31.84
CA VAL A 395 -25.13 13.31 -32.29
C VAL A 395 -24.54 14.23 -33.37
N TYR A 396 -23.30 14.65 -33.19
CA TYR A 396 -22.57 15.50 -34.13
C TYR A 396 -21.08 15.19 -34.04
N HIS A 397 -20.39 15.17 -35.18
CA HIS A 397 -18.94 15.05 -35.26
C HIS A 397 -18.39 15.90 -36.41
N GLY A 398 -17.66 16.97 -36.10
CA GLY A 398 -17.05 17.81 -37.13
C GLY A 398 -16.61 19.17 -36.61
N PRO A 399 -16.40 20.16 -37.50
CA PRO A 399 -15.92 21.49 -37.14
C PRO A 399 -16.82 22.18 -36.13
N ARG A 400 -16.21 22.86 -35.15
CA ARG A 400 -16.95 23.65 -34.14
C ARG A 400 -17.84 24.71 -34.79
N SER A 401 -17.40 25.34 -35.87
CA SER A 401 -18.12 26.43 -36.57
C SER A 401 -19.51 26.02 -37.06
N ASN A 402 -19.71 24.75 -37.44
CA ASN A 402 -20.94 24.28 -38.07
C ASN A 402 -21.91 23.62 -37.09
N VAL A 403 -21.54 23.48 -35.81
CA VAL A 403 -22.40 22.79 -34.82
C VAL A 403 -23.69 23.57 -34.55
N GLN A 404 -23.62 24.91 -34.52
CA GLN A 404 -24.81 25.76 -34.30
C GLN A 404 -25.73 25.71 -35.52
N GLU A 405 -25.17 25.77 -36.74
CA GLU A 405 -25.90 25.61 -38.00
C GLU A 405 -26.67 24.28 -38.04
N PHE A 406 -26.04 23.18 -37.61
CA PHE A 406 -26.69 21.87 -37.52
C PHE A 406 -27.92 21.88 -36.60
N PHE A 407 -27.80 22.46 -35.40
CA PHE A 407 -28.93 22.54 -34.46
C PHE A 407 -30.00 23.53 -34.94
N GLU A 408 -29.63 24.62 -35.61
CA GLU A 408 -30.58 25.53 -36.26
C GLU A 408 -31.37 24.84 -37.37
N HIS A 409 -30.70 23.99 -38.19
CA HIS A 409 -31.36 23.14 -39.17
C HIS A 409 -32.35 22.14 -38.53
N CYS A 410 -32.06 21.69 -37.31
CA CYS A 410 -32.97 20.85 -36.52
C CYS A 410 -34.08 21.64 -35.79
N GLY A 411 -34.15 22.96 -35.95
CA GLY A 411 -35.18 23.83 -35.35
C GLY A 411 -34.82 24.42 -33.98
N PHE A 412 -33.56 24.33 -33.55
CA PHE A 412 -33.08 24.82 -32.25
C PHE A 412 -32.05 25.94 -32.40
N ARG A 413 -32.20 27.01 -31.63
CA ARG A 413 -31.29 28.17 -31.71
C ARG A 413 -30.68 28.52 -30.35
N CYS A 414 -29.37 28.77 -30.34
CA CYS A 414 -28.67 29.18 -29.14
C CYS A 414 -28.99 30.66 -28.79
N PRO A 415 -29.40 30.97 -27.54
CA PRO A 415 -29.60 32.36 -27.12
C PRO A 415 -28.28 33.14 -27.05
N PRO A 416 -28.28 34.48 -27.29
CA PRO A 416 -27.04 35.26 -27.35
C PRO A 416 -26.21 35.31 -26.06
N ARG A 417 -26.84 35.14 -24.89
CA ARG A 417 -26.16 35.19 -23.58
C ARG A 417 -25.78 33.81 -23.03
N LYS A 418 -26.10 32.74 -23.75
CA LYS A 418 -25.84 31.36 -23.31
C LYS A 418 -24.53 30.88 -23.93
N GLY A 419 -23.68 30.22 -23.14
CA GLY A 419 -22.49 29.57 -23.64
C GLY A 419 -22.86 28.41 -24.57
N VAL A 420 -22.17 28.30 -25.72
CA VAL A 420 -22.48 27.28 -26.73
C VAL A 420 -22.33 25.87 -26.18
N ALA A 421 -21.29 25.59 -25.39
CA ALA A 421 -21.08 24.27 -24.80
C ALA A 421 -22.22 23.83 -23.84
N ASP A 422 -22.77 24.77 -23.06
CA ASP A 422 -23.91 24.50 -22.19
C ASP A 422 -25.18 24.28 -23.01
N TYR A 423 -25.41 25.12 -24.02
CA TYR A 423 -26.51 24.95 -24.98
C TYR A 423 -26.49 23.56 -25.64
N LEU A 424 -25.32 23.10 -26.10
CA LEU A 424 -25.19 21.79 -26.77
C LEU A 424 -25.53 20.60 -25.87
N GLN A 425 -25.30 20.71 -24.55
CA GLN A 425 -25.67 19.66 -23.60
C GLN A 425 -27.14 19.73 -23.18
N GLU A 426 -27.72 20.93 -23.14
CA GLU A 426 -29.11 21.11 -22.77
C GLU A 426 -30.07 20.83 -23.95
N VAL A 427 -29.69 21.12 -25.20
CA VAL A 427 -30.53 20.85 -26.39
C VAL A 427 -30.73 19.35 -26.64
N ILE A 428 -29.79 18.51 -26.20
CA ILE A 428 -29.91 17.04 -26.24
C ILE A 428 -30.63 16.46 -25.01
N SER A 429 -30.87 17.28 -23.97
CA SER A 429 -31.58 16.89 -22.75
C SER A 429 -33.09 16.99 -22.93
N LYS A 430 -33.81 15.92 -22.59
CA LYS A 430 -35.29 15.88 -22.64
C LYS A 430 -35.96 16.96 -21.78
N LYS A 431 -35.30 17.40 -20.70
CA LYS A 431 -35.86 18.39 -19.77
C LYS A 431 -35.77 19.82 -20.31
N ASP A 432 -34.70 20.10 -21.05
CA ASP A 432 -34.25 21.45 -21.32
C ASP A 432 -34.41 21.83 -22.81
N GLN A 433 -34.57 20.86 -23.70
CA GLN A 433 -34.65 21.06 -25.16
C GLN A 433 -35.77 22.03 -25.59
N ALA A 434 -36.92 22.03 -24.90
CA ALA A 434 -38.07 22.86 -25.26
C ALA A 434 -37.77 24.38 -25.26
N GLN A 435 -36.88 24.83 -24.36
CA GLN A 435 -36.58 26.27 -24.21
C GLN A 435 -35.80 26.85 -25.40
N TYR A 436 -35.23 25.98 -26.25
CA TYR A 436 -34.38 26.34 -27.37
C TYR A 436 -35.09 26.28 -28.73
N TRP A 437 -36.37 25.92 -28.74
CA TRP A 437 -37.16 25.80 -29.95
C TRP A 437 -37.35 27.17 -30.62
N TYR A 438 -36.90 27.28 -31.87
CA TYR A 438 -36.88 28.55 -32.60
C TYR A 438 -38.18 28.83 -33.37
N HIS A 439 -38.85 27.79 -33.87
CA HIS A 439 -40.05 27.94 -34.69
C HIS A 439 -41.28 28.29 -33.83
N LYS A 440 -41.66 29.56 -33.81
CA LYS A 440 -42.87 30.01 -33.08
C LYS A 440 -44.18 29.49 -33.70
N ASP A 441 -44.15 29.17 -34.99
CA ASP A 441 -45.34 28.76 -35.75
C ASP A 441 -45.64 27.25 -35.65
N HIS A 442 -44.70 26.45 -35.11
CA HIS A 442 -44.86 25.01 -34.95
C HIS A 442 -44.78 24.61 -33.46
N PRO A 443 -45.69 23.75 -32.98
CA PRO A 443 -45.62 23.26 -31.60
C PRO A 443 -44.36 22.41 -31.40
N TYR A 444 -43.66 22.66 -30.30
CA TYR A 444 -42.50 21.88 -29.92
C TYR A 444 -42.89 20.40 -29.70
N SER A 445 -42.07 19.50 -30.25
CA SER A 445 -42.09 18.08 -29.93
C SER A 445 -40.69 17.59 -29.63
N TYR A 446 -40.55 16.67 -28.67
CA TYR A 446 -39.25 16.16 -28.28
C TYR A 446 -38.56 15.44 -29.47
N VAL A 447 -37.39 15.95 -29.84
CA VAL A 447 -36.52 15.34 -30.85
C VAL A 447 -35.58 14.39 -30.13
N SER A 448 -35.77 13.09 -30.37
CA SER A 448 -34.94 12.02 -29.81
C SER A 448 -33.53 12.01 -30.41
N ILE A 449 -32.57 11.45 -29.68
CA ILE A 449 -31.18 11.28 -30.13
C ILE A 449 -31.09 10.52 -31.47
N ASP A 450 -31.98 9.54 -31.71
CA ASP A 450 -32.05 8.84 -33.00
C ASP A 450 -32.42 9.73 -34.18
N LYS A 451 -33.30 10.73 -33.95
CA LYS A 451 -33.67 11.69 -34.98
C LYS A 451 -32.53 12.66 -35.26
N PHE A 452 -31.84 13.15 -34.22
CA PHE A 452 -30.64 13.95 -34.42
C PHE A 452 -29.54 13.17 -35.16
N ARG A 453 -29.34 11.89 -34.83
CA ARG A 453 -28.36 11.03 -35.52
C ARG A 453 -28.71 10.87 -37.00
N ALA A 454 -29.98 10.65 -37.33
CA ALA A 454 -30.43 10.58 -38.72
C ALA A 454 -30.22 11.93 -39.44
N ALA A 455 -30.64 13.03 -38.82
CA ALA A 455 -30.45 14.38 -39.35
C ALA A 455 -28.95 14.72 -39.56
N PHE A 456 -28.06 14.25 -38.68
CA PHE A 456 -26.63 14.46 -38.83
C PHE A 456 -26.07 13.72 -40.05
N LYS A 457 -26.52 12.48 -40.32
CA LYS A 457 -26.13 11.75 -41.53
C LYS A 457 -26.56 12.47 -42.82
N ASP A 458 -27.73 13.10 -42.78
CA ASP A 458 -28.25 13.87 -43.92
C ASP A 458 -27.62 15.26 -44.06
N PHE A 459 -27.06 15.81 -42.97
CA PHE A 459 -26.37 17.10 -42.95
C PHE A 459 -25.03 17.02 -43.71
N HIS A 460 -24.64 18.08 -44.41
CA HIS A 460 -23.45 18.07 -45.29
C HIS A 460 -22.15 17.66 -44.58
N VAL A 461 -22.00 17.99 -43.29
CA VAL A 461 -20.85 17.57 -42.48
C VAL A 461 -20.84 16.05 -42.25
N GLY A 462 -22.00 15.44 -42.00
CA GLY A 462 -22.12 13.99 -41.83
C GLY A 462 -21.96 13.23 -43.14
N GLN A 463 -22.53 13.73 -44.24
CA GLN A 463 -22.31 13.16 -45.58
C GLN A 463 -20.83 13.15 -45.95
N LYS A 464 -20.13 14.27 -45.73
CA LYS A 464 -18.68 14.36 -45.98
C LYS A 464 -17.88 13.40 -45.09
N LEU A 465 -18.26 13.24 -43.82
CA LEU A 465 -17.61 12.30 -42.92
C LEU A 465 -17.79 10.85 -43.40
N ASP A 466 -18.99 10.48 -43.86
CA ASP A 466 -19.28 9.15 -44.40
C ASP A 466 -18.49 8.90 -45.70
N GLU A 467 -18.40 9.89 -46.61
CA GLU A 467 -17.56 9.82 -47.81
C GLU A 467 -16.07 9.59 -47.47
N GLU A 468 -15.52 10.34 -46.50
CA GLU A 468 -14.12 10.18 -46.05
C GLU A 468 -13.88 8.83 -45.38
N LEU A 469 -14.87 8.30 -44.65
CA LEU A 469 -14.79 6.98 -44.02
C LEU A 469 -14.82 5.84 -45.04
N CYS A 470 -15.49 6.02 -46.19
CA CYS A 470 -15.51 5.03 -47.26
C CYS A 470 -14.16 4.86 -47.97
N ILE A 471 -13.30 5.88 -47.97
CA ILE A 471 -11.97 5.84 -48.60
C ILE A 471 -10.97 5.24 -47.59
N PRO A 472 -10.42 4.04 -47.79
CA PRO A 472 -9.48 3.44 -46.84
C PRO A 472 -8.15 4.21 -46.79
N PHE A 473 -7.55 4.32 -45.60
CA PHE A 473 -6.25 4.96 -45.44
C PHE A 473 -5.12 4.10 -46.05
N ASN A 474 -4.29 4.70 -46.88
CA ASN A 474 -3.16 4.03 -47.51
C ASN A 474 -2.00 3.83 -46.52
N LYS A 475 -1.72 2.58 -46.11
CA LYS A 475 -0.66 2.26 -45.14
C LYS A 475 0.74 2.76 -45.55
N ASN A 476 0.99 2.95 -46.85
CA ASN A 476 2.29 3.43 -47.37
C ASN A 476 2.54 4.91 -47.08
N GLU A 477 1.49 5.71 -46.87
CA GLU A 477 1.60 7.13 -46.51
C GLU A 477 1.92 7.31 -45.02
N SER A 478 1.78 6.26 -44.20
CA SER A 478 2.10 6.34 -42.78
C SER A 478 3.62 6.41 -42.55
N HIS A 479 4.06 7.45 -41.85
CA HIS A 479 5.44 7.54 -41.40
C HIS A 479 5.79 6.36 -40.45
N LYS A 480 6.94 5.70 -40.66
CA LYS A 480 7.35 4.51 -39.88
C LYS A 480 7.47 4.76 -38.38
N SER A 481 7.68 6.00 -37.96
CA SER A 481 7.78 6.39 -36.54
C SER A 481 6.48 6.95 -35.95
N ALA A 482 5.38 6.96 -36.70
CA ALA A 482 4.08 7.40 -36.19
C ALA A 482 3.49 6.40 -35.18
N LEU A 483 3.69 5.09 -35.42
CA LEU A 483 3.17 4.02 -34.58
C LEU A 483 4.31 3.32 -33.82
N SER A 484 4.03 2.90 -32.59
CA SER A 484 4.95 2.06 -31.81
C SER A 484 4.58 0.58 -31.93
N PHE A 485 5.49 -0.20 -32.52
CA PHE A 485 5.38 -1.66 -32.62
C PHE A 485 6.04 -2.40 -31.44
N LYS A 486 6.76 -1.67 -30.57
CA LYS A 486 7.45 -2.24 -29.41
C LYS A 486 6.71 -1.87 -28.13
N ILE A 487 6.54 -2.87 -27.26
CA ILE A 487 5.87 -2.69 -25.96
C ILE A 487 6.72 -1.82 -25.02
N TYR A 488 8.03 -2.01 -25.00
CA TYR A 488 8.95 -1.26 -24.12
C TYR A 488 10.04 -0.55 -24.94
N THR A 489 10.24 0.74 -24.66
CA THR A 489 11.25 1.59 -25.30
C THR A 489 12.66 1.29 -24.78
N LEU A 490 12.78 1.04 -23.48
CA LEU A 490 14.05 0.76 -22.80
C LEU A 490 14.43 -0.72 -22.83
N LYS A 491 15.73 -0.99 -22.72
CA LYS A 491 16.22 -2.37 -22.52
C LYS A 491 15.81 -2.88 -21.14
N LYS A 492 15.61 -4.20 -21.02
CA LYS A 492 15.23 -4.84 -19.74
C LYS A 492 16.13 -4.41 -18.57
N TRP A 493 17.45 -4.37 -18.76
CA TRP A 493 18.39 -3.97 -17.71
C TRP A 493 18.26 -2.51 -17.27
N GLU A 494 17.94 -1.59 -18.18
CA GLU A 494 17.73 -0.18 -17.88
C GLU A 494 16.43 0.01 -17.08
N LEU A 495 15.36 -0.70 -17.46
CA LEU A 495 14.11 -0.73 -16.69
C LEU A 495 14.33 -1.26 -15.27
N PHE A 496 15.12 -2.33 -15.13
CA PHE A 496 15.49 -2.88 -13.83
C PHE A 496 16.22 -1.83 -12.97
N LYS A 497 17.22 -1.15 -13.53
CA LYS A 497 17.97 -0.09 -12.84
C LYS A 497 17.07 1.08 -12.43
N ALA A 498 16.18 1.52 -13.31
CA ALA A 498 15.25 2.61 -13.02
C ALA A 498 14.29 2.26 -11.87
N CYS A 499 13.69 1.06 -11.91
CA CYS A 499 12.81 0.60 -10.85
C CYS A 499 13.56 0.35 -9.53
N MET A 500 14.79 -0.15 -9.59
CA MET A 500 15.67 -0.33 -8.43
C MET A 500 16.04 0.99 -7.77
N ALA A 501 16.40 2.01 -8.56
CA ALA A 501 16.70 3.34 -8.05
C ALA A 501 15.46 3.97 -7.38
N ARG A 502 14.29 3.82 -7.99
CA ARG A 502 13.01 4.28 -7.40
C ARG A 502 12.71 3.57 -6.09
N GLU A 503 12.80 2.25 -6.03
CA GLU A 503 12.48 1.49 -4.81
C GLU A 503 13.47 1.83 -3.67
N TRP A 504 14.75 2.00 -3.99
CA TRP A 504 15.76 2.47 -3.04
C TRP A 504 15.44 3.86 -2.48
N LEU A 505 15.05 4.80 -3.36
CA LEU A 505 14.61 6.14 -2.97
C LEU A 505 13.41 6.08 -2.00
N LEU A 506 12.39 5.29 -2.33
CA LEU A 506 11.21 5.11 -1.50
C LEU A 506 11.57 4.51 -0.13
N MET A 507 12.47 3.53 -0.09
CA MET A 507 12.97 2.96 1.17
C MET A 507 13.72 4.00 2.02
N LYS A 508 14.52 4.88 1.40
CA LYS A 508 15.22 5.96 2.10
C LYS A 508 14.24 6.99 2.69
N ARG A 509 13.21 7.39 1.93
CA ARG A 509 12.17 8.32 2.37
C ARG A 509 11.32 7.75 3.50
N ASN A 510 11.03 6.45 3.46
CA ASN A 510 10.30 5.73 4.51
C ASN A 510 11.22 5.05 5.54
N SER A 511 12.47 5.51 5.66
CA SER A 511 13.47 4.92 6.56
C SER A 511 13.03 4.91 8.03
N PHE A 512 12.28 5.93 8.47
CA PHE A 512 11.69 5.99 9.81
C PHE A 512 10.92 4.72 10.15
N ILE A 513 10.13 4.19 9.22
CA ILE A 513 9.31 3.00 9.47
C ILE A 513 10.17 1.75 9.61
N HIS A 514 11.24 1.64 8.81
CA HIS A 514 12.20 0.55 8.90
C HIS A 514 13.00 0.61 10.21
N ILE A 515 13.48 1.79 10.61
CA ILE A 515 14.17 2.02 11.88
C ILE A 515 13.26 1.66 13.06
N PHE A 516 12.01 2.14 13.03
CA PHE A 516 11.02 1.86 14.06
C PHE A 516 10.72 0.35 14.19
N LYS A 517 10.56 -0.35 13.05
CA LYS A 517 10.34 -1.80 13.01
C LYS A 517 11.52 -2.58 13.63
N THR A 518 12.75 -2.22 13.28
CA THR A 518 13.95 -2.85 13.86
C THR A 518 14.10 -2.50 15.34
N GLY A 519 13.84 -1.26 15.76
CA GLY A 519 13.83 -0.86 17.17
C GLY A 519 12.81 -1.63 18.01
N GLN A 520 11.61 -1.84 17.49
CA GLN A 520 10.59 -2.69 18.12
C GLN A 520 11.08 -4.14 18.29
N LEU A 521 11.76 -4.69 17.27
CA LEU A 521 12.31 -6.04 17.35
C LEU A 521 13.35 -6.16 18.47
N VAL A 522 14.20 -5.14 18.65
CA VAL A 522 15.18 -5.07 19.75
C VAL A 522 14.50 -5.06 21.11
N VAL A 523 13.46 -4.24 21.30
CA VAL A 523 12.70 -4.19 22.57
C VAL A 523 12.07 -5.55 22.90
N ILE A 524 11.43 -6.19 21.91
CA ILE A 524 10.84 -7.52 22.12
C ILE A 524 11.91 -8.56 22.43
N ALA A 525 13.06 -8.53 21.73
CA ALA A 525 14.16 -9.43 21.98
C ALA A 525 14.65 -9.29 23.42
N LEU A 526 14.85 -8.06 23.91
CA LEU A 526 15.23 -7.79 25.30
C LEU A 526 14.20 -8.31 26.31
N ILE A 527 12.90 -8.07 26.08
CA ILE A 527 11.83 -8.61 26.94
C ILE A 527 11.91 -10.14 26.97
N THR A 528 12.03 -10.77 25.81
CA THR A 528 12.13 -12.23 25.67
C THR A 528 13.35 -12.78 26.41
N THR A 529 14.50 -12.13 26.28
CA THR A 529 15.72 -12.48 26.99
C THR A 529 15.56 -12.38 28.51
N THR A 530 14.91 -11.32 29.01
CA THR A 530 14.67 -11.18 30.46
C THR A 530 13.64 -12.16 31.00
N LEU A 531 12.71 -12.62 30.16
CA LEU A 531 11.72 -13.63 30.52
C LEU A 531 12.35 -15.01 30.65
N PHE A 532 13.11 -15.42 29.63
CA PHE A 532 13.82 -16.70 29.59
C PHE A 532 15.26 -16.57 30.11
N ILE A 533 15.47 -15.77 31.16
CA ILE A 533 16.82 -15.42 31.59
C ILE A 533 17.63 -16.65 32.02
N ARG A 534 18.86 -16.76 31.52
CA ARG A 534 19.75 -17.90 31.75
C ARG A 534 19.87 -18.31 33.22
N THR A 535 19.83 -17.37 34.16
CA THR A 535 20.00 -17.66 35.60
C THR A 535 18.87 -18.49 36.20
N ARG A 536 17.70 -18.55 35.55
CA ARG A 536 16.55 -19.34 35.97
C ARG A 536 16.36 -20.62 35.17
N MET A 537 17.09 -20.78 34.07
CA MET A 537 16.96 -21.91 33.15
C MET A 537 17.98 -22.99 33.49
N LYS A 538 17.53 -24.12 34.06
CA LYS A 538 18.37 -25.28 34.36
C LYS A 538 18.37 -26.29 33.22
N VAL A 539 19.28 -27.25 33.26
CA VAL A 539 19.39 -28.33 32.27
C VAL A 539 18.66 -29.57 32.83
N ASP A 540 17.33 -29.54 32.76
CA ASP A 540 16.45 -30.64 33.19
C ASP A 540 15.25 -30.77 32.23
N MET A 541 14.41 -31.79 32.43
CA MET A 541 13.28 -32.09 31.53
C MET A 541 12.23 -30.97 31.48
N VAL A 542 12.00 -30.26 32.59
CA VAL A 542 10.98 -29.20 32.67
C VAL A 542 11.45 -27.96 31.93
N HIS A 543 12.71 -27.55 32.15
CA HIS A 543 13.30 -26.39 31.47
C HIS A 543 13.62 -26.67 30.00
N ALA A 544 13.81 -27.93 29.60
CA ALA A 544 13.90 -28.31 28.18
C ALA A 544 12.65 -27.86 27.40
N THR A 545 11.45 -28.00 27.99
CA THR A 545 10.20 -27.49 27.40
C THR A 545 10.22 -25.97 27.27
N TYR A 546 10.81 -25.23 28.21
CA TYR A 546 10.95 -23.77 28.11
C TYR A 546 11.97 -23.33 27.06
N TYR A 547 13.08 -24.06 26.92
CA TYR A 547 14.02 -23.84 25.81
C TYR A 547 13.36 -24.11 24.46
N MET A 548 12.54 -25.17 24.35
CA MET A 548 11.76 -25.42 23.14
C MET A 548 10.74 -24.29 22.89
N GLY A 549 10.05 -23.84 23.94
CA GLY A 549 9.08 -22.74 23.86
C GLY A 549 9.70 -21.40 23.43
N SER A 550 10.91 -21.08 23.87
CA SER A 550 11.61 -19.87 23.46
C SER A 550 12.12 -19.93 22.01
N LEU A 551 12.56 -21.11 21.55
CA LEU A 551 12.95 -21.35 20.16
C LEU A 551 11.74 -21.24 19.22
N PHE A 552 10.64 -21.90 19.54
CA PHE A 552 9.39 -21.78 18.78
C PHE A 552 8.88 -20.34 18.72
N TYR A 553 8.96 -19.62 19.84
CA TYR A 553 8.57 -18.22 19.90
C TYR A 553 9.44 -17.33 19.00
N ALA A 554 10.75 -17.61 18.89
CA ALA A 554 11.62 -16.92 17.93
C ALA A 554 11.16 -17.13 16.47
N LEU A 555 10.73 -18.34 16.11
CA LEU A 555 10.17 -18.63 14.79
C LEU A 555 8.86 -17.87 14.54
N VAL A 556 7.94 -17.93 15.50
CA VAL A 556 6.64 -17.23 15.45
C VAL A 556 6.86 -15.72 15.27
N ARG A 557 7.80 -15.14 16.02
CA ARG A 557 8.10 -13.71 15.97
C ARG A 557 8.62 -13.28 14.60
N LEU A 558 9.61 -13.98 14.04
CA LEU A 558 10.19 -13.62 12.74
C LEU A 558 9.21 -13.86 11.59
N MET A 559 8.36 -14.88 11.67
CA MET A 559 7.27 -15.09 10.70
C MET A 559 6.23 -13.97 10.78
N SER A 560 5.80 -13.60 11.99
CA SER A 560 4.82 -12.52 12.20
C SER A 560 5.34 -11.14 11.79
N ASN A 561 6.66 -10.91 11.86
CA ASN A 561 7.31 -9.68 11.41
C ASN A 561 7.12 -9.40 9.90
N GLY A 562 6.82 -10.44 9.12
CA GLY A 562 6.50 -10.34 7.70
C GLY A 562 5.15 -9.68 7.41
N ILE A 563 4.18 -9.70 8.34
CA ILE A 563 2.82 -9.15 8.13
C ILE A 563 2.87 -7.68 7.73
N ALA A 564 3.84 -6.90 8.23
CA ALA A 564 3.98 -5.49 7.87
C ALA A 564 4.21 -5.29 6.34
N GLU A 565 4.88 -6.22 5.66
CA GLU A 565 5.14 -6.14 4.21
C GLU A 565 3.85 -6.23 3.39
N LEU A 566 2.85 -6.96 3.88
CA LEU A 566 1.52 -7.07 3.29
C LEU A 566 0.90 -5.67 3.11
N SER A 567 0.91 -4.86 4.17
CA SER A 567 0.31 -3.52 4.15
C SER A 567 1.04 -2.56 3.22
N PHE A 568 2.37 -2.67 3.09
CA PHE A 568 3.15 -1.82 2.16
C PHE A 568 2.93 -2.19 0.70
N THR A 569 2.83 -3.49 0.41
CA THR A 569 2.66 -3.97 -0.96
C THR A 569 1.27 -3.58 -1.49
N VAL A 570 0.21 -3.78 -0.69
CA VAL A 570 -1.16 -3.50 -1.12
C VAL A 570 -1.38 -2.00 -1.41
N SER A 571 -0.82 -1.09 -0.61
CA SER A 571 -1.01 0.36 -0.84
C SER A 571 -0.40 0.87 -2.15
N ARG A 572 0.55 0.15 -2.74
CA ARG A 572 1.23 0.53 -3.98
C ARG A 572 0.63 -0.08 -5.25
N LEU A 573 -0.28 -1.06 -5.10
CA LEU A 573 -0.82 -1.82 -6.24
C LEU A 573 -1.59 -0.95 -7.23
N ALA A 574 -2.34 0.06 -6.77
CA ALA A 574 -3.13 0.91 -7.66
C ALA A 574 -2.25 1.69 -8.66
N VAL A 575 -1.17 2.31 -8.17
CA VAL A 575 -0.20 3.02 -9.03
C VAL A 575 0.57 2.04 -9.91
N PHE A 576 0.92 0.87 -9.37
CA PHE A 576 1.55 -0.20 -10.15
C PHE A 576 0.69 -0.64 -11.34
N TYR A 577 -0.61 -0.86 -11.15
CA TYR A 577 -1.50 -1.27 -12.24
C TYR A 577 -1.65 -0.17 -13.29
N LYS A 578 -1.87 1.09 -12.87
CA LYS A 578 -1.86 2.24 -13.80
C LYS A 578 -0.60 2.24 -14.68
N GLN A 579 0.58 2.17 -14.09
CA GLN A 579 1.84 2.24 -14.83
C GLN A 579 2.12 0.98 -15.67
N ARG A 580 1.72 -0.20 -15.19
CA ARG A 580 1.85 -1.47 -15.93
C ARG A 580 0.96 -1.48 -17.16
N ASP A 581 -0.29 -1.06 -17.02
CA ASP A 581 -1.29 -1.11 -18.08
C ASP A 581 -0.98 -0.09 -19.20
N LEU A 582 -0.29 1.02 -18.84
CA LEU A 582 0.32 1.97 -19.79
C LEU A 582 1.73 1.57 -20.27
N TYR A 583 2.15 0.33 -19.99
CA TYR A 583 3.44 -0.25 -20.36
C TYR A 583 4.67 0.58 -19.95
N PHE A 584 4.66 1.29 -18.82
CA PHE A 584 5.86 1.98 -18.32
C PHE A 584 6.95 0.95 -18.00
N TYR A 585 6.58 -0.14 -17.32
CA TYR A 585 7.47 -1.26 -17.02
C TYR A 585 6.66 -2.56 -16.81
N PRO A 586 7.29 -3.74 -17.00
CA PRO A 586 6.67 -5.03 -16.73
C PRO A 586 6.63 -5.38 -15.23
N ALA A 587 5.78 -6.34 -14.85
CA ALA A 587 5.60 -6.75 -13.44
C ALA A 587 6.88 -7.22 -12.73
N TRP A 588 7.78 -7.90 -13.45
CA TRP A 588 9.05 -8.36 -12.88
C TRP A 588 10.00 -7.21 -12.54
N ALA A 589 9.94 -6.09 -13.28
CA ALA A 589 10.80 -4.93 -13.05
C ALA A 589 10.41 -4.19 -11.76
N TYR A 590 9.16 -4.31 -11.32
CA TYR A 590 8.72 -3.87 -10.00
C TYR A 590 9.07 -4.87 -8.89
N SER A 591 8.80 -6.16 -9.13
CA SER A 591 8.83 -7.18 -8.07
C SER A 591 10.25 -7.60 -7.65
N ILE A 592 11.18 -7.74 -8.61
CA ILE A 592 12.55 -8.22 -8.33
C ILE A 592 13.36 -7.20 -7.52
N PRO A 593 13.39 -5.90 -7.86
CA PRO A 593 14.07 -4.90 -7.03
C PRO A 593 13.56 -4.86 -5.58
N ALA A 594 12.24 -4.90 -5.40
CA ALA A 594 11.63 -4.93 -4.07
C ALA A 594 12.03 -6.17 -3.26
N ALA A 595 12.24 -7.32 -3.92
CA ALA A 595 12.74 -8.53 -3.28
C ALA A 595 14.22 -8.40 -2.87
N ILE A 596 15.08 -8.01 -3.81
CA ILE A 596 16.53 -7.93 -3.58
C ILE A 596 16.85 -6.91 -2.47
N LEU A 597 16.22 -5.74 -2.49
CA LEU A 597 16.49 -4.67 -1.52
C LEU A 597 16.13 -5.03 -0.07
N LYS A 598 15.30 -6.05 0.16
CA LYS A 598 14.89 -6.48 1.51
C LYS A 598 15.77 -7.58 2.10
N ILE A 599 16.60 -8.24 1.28
CA ILE A 599 17.52 -9.29 1.75
C ILE A 599 18.45 -8.77 2.87
N PRO A 600 19.13 -7.61 2.73
CA PRO A 600 20.03 -7.12 3.78
C PRO A 600 19.29 -6.79 5.09
N PHE A 601 18.10 -6.22 5.01
CA PHE A 601 17.29 -5.87 6.20
C PHE A 601 16.82 -7.11 6.95
N SER A 602 16.43 -8.15 6.22
CA SER A 602 16.05 -9.43 6.83
C SER A 602 17.22 -10.11 7.53
N LEU A 603 18.43 -9.99 6.98
CA LEU A 603 19.65 -10.51 7.60
C LEU A 603 19.97 -9.75 8.88
N ILE A 604 19.87 -8.42 8.87
CA ILE A 604 20.03 -7.57 10.05
C ILE A 604 19.00 -7.96 11.13
N ASP A 605 17.73 -8.11 10.78
CA ASP A 605 16.67 -8.47 11.75
C ASP A 605 16.94 -9.84 12.40
N ALA A 606 17.31 -10.86 11.61
CA ALA A 606 17.62 -12.19 12.14
C ALA A 606 18.90 -12.19 13.00
N PHE A 607 19.93 -11.45 12.58
CA PHE A 607 21.17 -11.31 13.33
C PHE A 607 20.95 -10.59 14.66
N LEU A 608 20.28 -9.44 14.66
CA LEU A 608 19.97 -8.67 15.87
C LEU A 608 19.13 -9.48 16.86
N TRP A 609 18.09 -10.17 16.38
CA TRP A 609 17.29 -11.04 17.23
C TRP A 609 18.14 -12.11 17.92
N THR A 610 19.00 -12.78 17.14
CA THR A 610 19.84 -13.87 17.68
C THR A 610 20.87 -13.33 18.64
N VAL A 611 21.58 -12.24 18.32
CA VAL A 611 22.59 -11.64 19.23
C VAL A 611 21.98 -11.28 20.59
N LEU A 612 20.80 -10.68 20.60
CA LEU A 612 20.15 -10.22 21.83
C LEU A 612 19.57 -11.35 22.68
N THR A 613 19.11 -12.43 22.04
CA THR A 613 18.45 -13.55 22.73
C THR A 613 19.38 -14.69 23.08
N TYR A 614 20.37 -14.99 22.24
CA TYR A 614 21.10 -16.26 22.30
C TYR A 614 21.86 -16.47 23.61
N TYR A 615 22.72 -15.51 23.95
CA TYR A 615 23.54 -15.59 25.16
C TYR A 615 22.75 -15.28 26.43
N GLY A 616 21.74 -14.42 26.34
CA GLY A 616 20.94 -14.03 27.50
C GLY A 616 19.91 -15.10 27.92
N ILE A 617 19.38 -15.88 26.98
CA ILE A 617 18.56 -17.07 27.26
C ILE A 617 19.44 -18.25 27.70
N GLY A 618 20.68 -18.31 27.21
CA GLY A 618 21.67 -19.32 27.58
C GLY A 618 21.63 -20.57 26.69
N TYR A 619 21.41 -20.40 25.39
CA TYR A 619 21.60 -21.47 24.40
C TYR A 619 23.07 -21.95 24.38
N SER A 620 23.34 -23.06 23.67
CA SER A 620 24.69 -23.64 23.62
C SER A 620 25.74 -22.63 23.10
N PRO A 621 26.80 -22.30 23.84
CA PRO A 621 27.68 -21.16 23.53
C PRO A 621 28.61 -21.35 22.32
N GLU A 622 28.56 -22.49 21.62
CA GLU A 622 29.41 -22.79 20.47
C GLU A 622 29.15 -21.82 19.30
N PRO A 623 30.18 -21.15 18.73
CA PRO A 623 30.01 -20.20 17.63
C PRO A 623 29.36 -20.83 16.39
N GLN A 624 29.66 -22.10 16.11
CA GLN A 624 29.08 -22.81 14.97
C GLN A 624 27.54 -22.94 15.10
N ARG A 625 27.04 -23.21 16.32
CA ARG A 625 25.60 -23.34 16.59
C ARG A 625 24.90 -21.99 16.53
N PHE A 626 25.57 -20.92 16.95
CA PHE A 626 25.09 -19.55 16.80
C PHE A 626 24.84 -19.20 15.33
N PHE A 627 25.84 -19.39 14.45
CA PHE A 627 25.69 -19.05 13.03
C PHE A 627 24.67 -19.94 12.31
N LYS A 628 24.55 -21.21 12.69
CA LYS A 628 23.48 -22.09 12.20
C LYS A 628 22.09 -21.54 12.56
N GLN A 629 21.89 -21.08 13.79
CA GLN A 629 20.62 -20.48 14.21
C GLN A 629 20.33 -19.16 13.47
N VAL A 630 21.33 -18.28 13.29
CA VAL A 630 21.18 -17.05 12.48
C VAL A 630 20.73 -17.38 11.06
N LEU A 631 21.35 -18.39 10.42
CA LEU A 631 21.01 -18.78 9.05
C LEU A 631 19.57 -19.29 8.93
N VAL A 632 19.13 -20.18 9.84
CA VAL A 632 17.76 -20.71 9.83
C VAL A 632 16.74 -19.59 10.02
N LEU A 633 16.97 -18.70 10.99
CA LEU A 633 16.10 -17.56 11.27
C LEU A 633 16.05 -16.56 10.10
N PHE A 634 17.19 -16.31 9.43
CA PHE A 634 17.25 -15.48 8.23
C PHE A 634 16.44 -16.06 7.07
N LEU A 635 16.62 -17.35 6.77
CA LEU A 635 15.90 -18.03 5.69
C LEU A 635 14.39 -18.06 5.96
N LEU A 636 13.98 -18.33 7.21
CA LEU A 636 12.58 -18.30 7.58
C LEU A 636 11.97 -16.90 7.43
N HIS A 637 12.70 -15.85 7.81
CA HIS A 637 12.22 -14.48 7.63
C HIS A 637 12.08 -14.10 6.15
N GLN A 638 12.95 -14.58 5.26
CA GLN A 638 12.80 -14.43 3.80
C GLN A 638 11.54 -15.12 3.27
N VAL A 639 11.24 -16.33 3.77
CA VAL A 639 10.01 -17.05 3.45
C VAL A 639 8.79 -16.25 3.89
N ALA A 640 8.81 -15.68 5.10
CA ALA A 640 7.74 -14.83 5.61
C ALA A 640 7.46 -13.64 4.70
N ILE A 641 8.49 -12.84 4.38
CA ILE A 641 8.36 -11.65 3.51
C ILE A 641 7.80 -12.05 2.13
N SER A 642 8.27 -13.16 1.56
CA SER A 642 7.82 -13.63 0.25
C SER A 642 6.37 -14.10 0.27
N LEU A 643 5.96 -14.84 1.31
CA LEU A 643 4.58 -15.29 1.51
C LEU A 643 3.61 -14.10 1.55
N PHE A 644 3.91 -13.06 2.34
CA PHE A 644 3.01 -11.91 2.46
C PHE A 644 2.93 -11.06 1.19
N ARG A 645 3.96 -11.03 0.34
CA ARG A 645 3.87 -10.39 -0.99
C ARG A 645 2.96 -11.16 -1.94
N VAL A 646 3.00 -12.49 -1.88
CA VAL A 646 2.08 -13.34 -2.67
C VAL A 646 0.64 -13.13 -2.22
N ILE A 647 0.40 -13.09 -0.91
CA ILE A 647 -0.95 -12.82 -0.38
C ILE A 647 -1.42 -11.41 -0.80
N ALA A 648 -0.54 -10.40 -0.74
CA ALA A 648 -0.84 -9.05 -1.18
C ALA A 648 -1.26 -8.98 -2.66
N SER A 649 -0.57 -9.71 -3.54
CA SER A 649 -0.84 -9.69 -4.98
C SER A 649 -2.14 -10.40 -5.34
N ILE A 650 -2.53 -11.45 -4.59
CA ILE A 650 -3.79 -12.19 -4.78
C ILE A 650 -4.98 -11.41 -4.26
N ALA A 651 -4.89 -10.84 -3.05
CA ALA A 651 -6.06 -10.33 -2.34
C ALA A 651 -6.68 -9.05 -2.96
N ARG A 652 -5.88 -8.23 -3.67
CA ARG A 652 -6.21 -6.93 -4.34
C ARG A 652 -6.87 -5.84 -3.46
N ASN A 653 -7.62 -6.21 -2.42
CA ASN A 653 -8.29 -5.35 -1.46
C ASN A 653 -7.55 -5.42 -0.10
N PRO A 654 -7.22 -4.27 0.53
CA PRO A 654 -6.53 -4.23 1.83
C PRO A 654 -7.22 -5.02 2.95
N ALA A 655 -8.55 -4.99 3.01
CA ALA A 655 -9.30 -5.70 4.05
C ALA A 655 -9.25 -7.22 3.88
N VAL A 656 -9.30 -7.70 2.64
CA VAL A 656 -9.17 -9.13 2.31
C VAL A 656 -7.73 -9.59 2.56
N ALA A 657 -6.74 -8.78 2.18
CA ALA A 657 -5.34 -9.08 2.43
C ALA A 657 -5.07 -9.24 3.94
N ALA A 658 -5.52 -8.27 4.74
CA ALA A 658 -5.29 -8.24 6.19
C ALA A 658 -5.94 -9.40 6.96
N THR A 659 -6.97 -10.05 6.40
CA THR A 659 -7.60 -11.24 6.98
C THR A 659 -6.90 -12.53 6.54
N LEU A 660 -6.51 -12.64 5.26
CA LEU A 660 -5.78 -13.79 4.72
C LEU A 660 -4.36 -13.94 5.28
N GLY A 661 -3.70 -12.82 5.60
CA GLY A 661 -2.34 -12.81 6.14
C GLY A 661 -2.19 -13.66 7.42
N PRO A 662 -2.82 -13.28 8.55
CA PRO A 662 -2.76 -14.06 9.78
C PRO A 662 -3.32 -15.48 9.64
N PHE A 663 -4.33 -15.70 8.79
CA PHE A 663 -4.84 -17.04 8.50
C PHE A 663 -3.78 -17.94 7.86
N SER A 664 -2.94 -17.41 6.97
CA SER A 664 -1.83 -18.19 6.42
C SER A 664 -0.81 -18.61 7.49
N LEU A 665 -0.56 -17.76 8.51
CA LEU A 665 0.29 -18.12 9.65
C LEU A 665 -0.33 -19.20 10.52
N LEU A 666 -1.64 -19.20 10.72
CA LEU A 666 -2.36 -20.27 11.42
C LEU A 666 -2.04 -21.63 10.80
N VAL A 667 -2.19 -21.75 9.48
CA VAL A 667 -1.90 -22.99 8.76
C VAL A 667 -0.45 -23.42 9.00
N LEU A 668 0.51 -22.50 8.87
CA LEU A 668 1.93 -22.81 9.06
C LEU A 668 2.28 -23.19 10.50
N TYR A 669 1.64 -22.58 11.50
CA TYR A 669 1.90 -22.83 12.92
C TYR A 669 1.33 -24.18 13.37
N LEU A 670 0.19 -24.59 12.81
CA LEU A 670 -0.41 -25.90 13.10
C LEU A 670 0.44 -27.05 12.60
N PHE A 671 1.06 -26.85 11.43
CA PHE A 671 1.94 -27.85 10.82
C PHE A 671 3.42 -27.69 11.22
N SER A 672 3.76 -26.88 12.23
CA SER A 672 5.15 -26.70 12.67
C SER A 672 5.72 -27.87 13.48
N GLY A 673 4.85 -28.71 14.08
CA GLY A 673 5.24 -29.81 14.97
C GLY A 673 5.41 -29.44 16.44
N PHE A 674 5.38 -28.14 16.79
CA PHE A 674 5.49 -27.69 18.18
C PHE A 674 4.18 -27.83 18.95
N ALA A 675 3.08 -27.34 18.38
CA ALA A 675 1.77 -27.36 19.05
C ALA A 675 1.08 -28.73 19.01
N ILE A 676 1.27 -29.45 17.90
CA ILE A 676 0.74 -30.78 17.67
C ILE A 676 1.89 -31.62 17.11
N PRO A 677 2.39 -32.61 17.87
CA PRO A 677 3.46 -33.49 17.39
C PRO A 677 3.06 -34.25 16.13
N LEU A 678 4.02 -34.50 15.23
CA LEU A 678 3.80 -35.19 13.94
C LEU A 678 3.08 -36.54 14.09
N GLU A 679 3.40 -37.29 15.14
CA GLU A 679 2.79 -38.59 15.42
C GLU A 679 1.30 -38.48 15.76
N SER A 680 0.90 -37.37 16.38
CA SER A 680 -0.47 -37.12 16.81
C SER A 680 -1.39 -36.58 15.70
N LEU A 681 -0.85 -36.28 14.52
CA LEU A 681 -1.61 -35.85 13.34
C LEU A 681 -2.30 -37.04 12.65
N PRO A 682 -3.57 -36.89 12.21
CA PRO A 682 -4.25 -37.89 11.38
C PRO A 682 -3.44 -38.23 10.13
N THR A 683 -3.36 -39.52 9.77
CA THR A 683 -2.52 -40.01 8.65
C THR A 683 -2.75 -39.29 7.33
N TRP A 684 -3.99 -38.91 7.03
CA TRP A 684 -4.38 -38.22 5.81
C TRP A 684 -3.99 -36.73 5.74
N ILE A 685 -3.66 -36.09 6.87
CA ILE A 685 -3.23 -34.68 6.93
C ILE A 685 -1.72 -34.51 7.17
N LYS A 686 -0.99 -35.61 7.39
CA LYS A 686 0.46 -35.59 7.67
C LYS A 686 1.30 -34.93 6.57
N TRP A 687 0.83 -34.91 5.32
CA TRP A 687 1.52 -34.21 4.23
C TRP A 687 1.70 -32.70 4.50
N GLY A 688 0.78 -32.06 5.24
CA GLY A 688 0.85 -30.64 5.56
C GLY A 688 2.09 -30.25 6.36
N PHE A 689 2.60 -31.17 7.20
CA PHE A 689 3.86 -31.00 7.94
C PHE A 689 5.06 -30.84 6.98
N TRP A 690 5.14 -31.68 5.95
CA TRP A 690 6.24 -31.68 4.98
C TRP A 690 6.22 -30.48 4.02
N ILE A 691 5.08 -29.79 3.90
CA ILE A 691 4.97 -28.55 3.12
C ILE A 691 5.32 -27.33 3.96
N SER A 692 5.18 -27.40 5.29
CA SER A 692 5.40 -26.25 6.17
C SER A 692 6.89 -25.90 6.29
N PRO A 693 7.35 -24.73 5.79
CA PRO A 693 8.73 -24.28 6.01
C PRO A 693 9.05 -24.09 7.51
N MET A 694 8.04 -23.84 8.33
CA MET A 694 8.21 -23.69 9.77
C MET A 694 8.57 -25.00 10.46
N ALA A 695 8.10 -26.15 9.97
CA ALA A 695 8.44 -27.46 10.51
C ALA A 695 9.95 -27.75 10.40
N TYR A 696 10.52 -27.46 9.24
CA TYR A 696 11.96 -27.60 9.01
C TYR A 696 12.78 -26.63 9.86
N ALA A 697 12.29 -25.41 10.07
CA ALA A 697 12.95 -24.44 10.93
C ALA A 697 12.94 -24.88 12.41
N GLU A 698 11.80 -25.41 12.89
CA GLU A 698 11.67 -25.97 14.24
C GLU A 698 12.63 -27.15 14.45
N ILE A 699 12.62 -28.14 13.56
CA ILE A 699 13.55 -29.28 13.61
C ILE A 699 15.00 -28.79 13.63
N GLY A 700 15.35 -27.85 12.74
CA GLY A 700 16.72 -27.36 12.59
C GLY A 700 17.24 -26.66 13.84
N ILE A 701 16.44 -25.80 14.47
CA ILE A 701 16.85 -25.06 15.67
C ILE A 701 16.84 -25.97 16.90
N SER A 702 15.86 -26.87 17.02
CA SER A 702 15.77 -27.79 18.16
C SER A 702 16.91 -28.82 18.16
N LEU A 703 17.26 -29.40 17.01
CA LEU A 703 18.44 -30.28 16.90
C LEU A 703 19.74 -29.54 17.22
N ASN A 704 19.84 -28.28 16.80
CA ASN A 704 21.01 -27.44 17.06
C ASN A 704 21.20 -27.13 18.55
N GLU A 705 20.14 -27.15 19.37
CA GLU A 705 20.20 -26.87 20.80
C GLU A 705 20.28 -28.16 21.66
N PHE A 706 19.43 -29.14 21.40
CA PHE A 706 19.28 -30.32 22.26
C PHE A 706 20.34 -31.41 22.05
N LEU A 707 21.07 -31.42 20.92
CA LEU A 707 22.23 -32.30 20.71
C LEU A 707 23.54 -31.73 21.29
N ALA A 708 23.48 -30.83 22.26
CA ALA A 708 24.67 -30.29 22.93
C ALA A 708 25.16 -31.23 24.05
N PRO A 709 26.49 -31.41 24.25
CA PRO A 709 27.05 -32.31 25.27
C PRO A 709 26.62 -32.02 26.73
N ARG A 710 26.04 -30.84 26.97
CA ARG A 710 25.63 -30.34 28.30
C ARG A 710 24.43 -31.06 28.93
N TRP A 711 23.66 -31.83 28.16
CA TRP A 711 22.44 -32.51 28.62
C TRP A 711 22.67 -33.85 29.37
N GLN A 712 23.91 -34.15 29.80
CA GLN A 712 24.27 -35.38 30.53
C GLN A 712 24.81 -35.06 31.96
N LYS A 713 24.00 -35.15 33.04
CA LYS A 713 24.43 -34.92 34.46
C LYS A 713 23.70 -35.79 35.51
N LEU A 714 24.38 -36.11 36.64
CA LEU A 714 23.91 -36.91 37.79
C LEU A 714 23.60 -36.03 39.02
N ILE A 715 22.61 -36.39 39.85
CA ILE A 715 22.12 -35.65 41.03
C ILE A 715 22.19 -36.50 42.30
N LEU A 716 22.62 -35.92 43.45
CA LEU A 716 22.73 -36.62 44.74
C LEU A 716 22.05 -35.84 45.90
N MET A 717 21.21 -36.52 46.68
CA MET A 717 20.32 -35.93 47.71
C MET A 717 20.44 -36.62 49.07
N LYS A 718 20.17 -35.87 50.16
CA LYS A 718 20.09 -36.40 51.54
C LYS A 718 18.64 -36.65 51.97
N ARG A 719 18.43 -37.52 52.97
CA ARG A 719 17.14 -37.70 53.68
C ARG A 719 16.61 -36.35 54.19
N GLY A 720 15.35 -36.04 53.85
CA GLY A 720 14.72 -34.74 54.07
C GLY A 720 14.58 -33.89 52.79
N GLY A 721 15.01 -34.39 51.63
CA GLY A 721 14.70 -33.79 50.34
C GLY A 721 15.59 -32.61 49.91
N ARG A 722 16.78 -32.45 50.51
CA ARG A 722 17.74 -31.40 50.12
C ARG A 722 18.89 -31.97 49.30
N ILE A 723 19.19 -31.30 48.19
CA ILE A 723 20.25 -31.64 47.24
C ILE A 723 21.59 -31.23 47.86
N ILE A 724 22.52 -32.17 47.98
CA ILE A 724 23.84 -31.96 48.62
C ILE A 724 24.99 -31.94 47.61
N TYR A 725 24.78 -32.42 46.38
CA TYR A 725 25.72 -32.24 45.29
C TYR A 725 25.00 -32.25 43.94
N TYR A 726 25.31 -31.27 43.08
CA TYR A 726 24.81 -31.17 41.71
C TYR A 726 25.94 -30.64 40.80
N GLY A 727 26.56 -31.54 40.06
CA GLY A 727 27.74 -31.24 39.25
C GLY A 727 28.17 -32.40 38.36
N GLU A 728 29.15 -32.16 37.48
CA GLU A 728 29.75 -33.20 36.64
C GLU A 728 30.73 -34.04 37.46
N LEU A 729 30.62 -35.36 37.37
CA LEU A 729 31.43 -36.30 38.18
C LEU A 729 32.93 -36.20 37.90
N GLY A 730 33.33 -35.84 36.67
CA GLY A 730 34.70 -36.03 36.19
C GLY A 730 35.06 -37.52 36.04
N GLN A 731 36.15 -37.85 35.36
CA GLN A 731 36.61 -39.25 35.26
C GLN A 731 36.98 -39.76 36.66
N HIS A 732 36.39 -40.90 37.05
CA HIS A 732 36.54 -41.51 38.38
C HIS A 732 36.04 -40.68 39.58
N SER A 733 35.03 -39.81 39.39
CA SER A 733 34.40 -39.03 40.47
C SER A 733 35.32 -38.03 41.19
N ASN A 734 36.45 -37.66 40.57
CA ASN A 734 37.48 -36.82 41.16
C ASN A 734 36.98 -35.42 41.58
N LYS A 735 36.13 -34.79 40.77
CA LYS A 735 35.56 -33.46 41.04
C LYS A 735 34.52 -33.46 42.16
N LEU A 736 33.92 -34.62 42.46
CA LEU A 736 32.98 -34.80 43.56
C LEU A 736 33.73 -34.93 44.90
N VAL A 737 34.85 -35.64 44.92
CA VAL A 737 35.68 -35.84 46.12
C VAL A 737 36.38 -34.55 46.54
N GLU A 738 36.98 -33.82 45.59
CA GLU A 738 37.69 -32.56 45.82
C GLU A 738 36.79 -31.46 46.43
N TYR A 739 35.50 -31.47 46.08
CA TYR A 739 34.50 -30.55 46.59
C TYR A 739 34.20 -30.74 48.09
N PHE A 740 34.08 -31.99 48.55
CA PHE A 740 33.78 -32.28 49.96
C PHE A 740 35.02 -32.22 50.87
N GLU A 741 36.24 -32.45 50.34
CA GLU A 741 37.50 -32.31 51.09
C GLU A 741 37.95 -30.85 51.29
N GLY A 742 37.41 -29.89 50.54
CA GLY A 742 37.70 -28.46 50.66
C GLY A 742 36.94 -27.72 51.77
N ILE A 743 36.05 -28.40 52.50
CA ILE A 743 35.23 -27.80 53.58
C ILE A 743 35.98 -27.95 54.93
N PRO A 744 36.20 -26.86 55.70
CA PRO A 744 36.97 -26.92 56.94
C PRO A 744 36.31 -27.84 57.98
N GLY A 745 37.04 -28.85 58.46
CA GLY A 745 36.57 -29.80 59.49
C GLY A 745 36.00 -31.13 58.96
N VAL A 746 36.05 -31.39 57.65
CA VAL A 746 35.59 -32.65 57.04
C VAL A 746 36.75 -33.67 56.94
N PRO A 747 36.62 -34.91 57.45
CA PRO A 747 37.72 -35.89 57.48
C PRO A 747 38.01 -36.47 56.10
N LYS A 748 39.27 -36.46 55.62
CA LYS A 748 39.66 -36.98 54.28
C LYS A 748 39.23 -38.43 54.02
N ILE A 749 38.90 -38.74 52.76
CA ILE A 749 38.45 -40.08 52.37
C ILE A 749 39.60 -41.10 52.45
N LYS A 750 39.34 -42.29 53.01
CA LYS A 750 40.34 -43.38 53.10
C LYS A 750 40.45 -44.11 51.76
N GLU A 751 41.65 -44.60 51.41
CA GLU A 751 41.85 -45.39 50.19
C GLU A 751 40.95 -46.65 50.19
N ASN A 752 40.35 -46.96 49.03
CA ASN A 752 39.34 -48.00 48.82
C ASN A 752 38.00 -47.83 49.58
N TYR A 753 37.69 -46.64 50.09
CA TYR A 753 36.42 -46.34 50.75
C TYR A 753 35.39 -45.75 49.79
N ASN A 754 34.13 -46.20 49.88
CA ASN A 754 33.07 -45.78 48.96
C ASN A 754 32.64 -44.31 49.24
N PRO A 755 32.85 -43.36 48.29
CA PRO A 755 32.61 -41.93 48.47
C PRO A 755 31.16 -41.55 48.80
N ALA A 756 30.18 -42.35 48.36
CA ALA A 756 28.77 -42.08 48.60
C ALA A 756 28.37 -42.22 50.09
N THR A 757 29.09 -43.06 50.82
CA THR A 757 28.79 -43.40 52.24
C THR A 757 29.34 -42.34 53.18
N TRP A 758 30.57 -41.90 52.93
CA TRP A 758 31.28 -40.89 53.73
C TRP A 758 30.58 -39.52 53.73
N MET A 759 29.96 -39.16 52.60
CA MET A 759 29.33 -37.85 52.40
C MET A 759 28.04 -37.62 53.23
N LEU A 760 27.32 -38.66 53.63
CA LEU A 760 26.04 -38.52 54.35
C LEU A 760 26.20 -38.10 55.82
N GLU A 761 27.39 -38.31 56.39
CA GLU A 761 27.67 -38.13 57.82
C GLU A 761 27.91 -36.66 58.23
N VAL A 762 28.21 -35.76 57.28
CA VAL A 762 28.79 -34.43 57.57
C VAL A 762 27.77 -33.26 57.53
N THR A 763 26.52 -33.49 57.14
CA THR A 763 25.56 -32.44 56.73
C THR A 763 24.28 -32.35 57.58
N ASN A 764 24.39 -32.27 58.91
CA ASN A 764 23.23 -32.30 59.83
C ASN A 764 22.69 -30.87 60.18
N PRO A 765 21.36 -30.64 60.37
CA PRO A 765 20.73 -29.35 60.68
C PRO A 765 21.05 -28.70 62.06
N SER A 766 22.14 -29.08 62.71
CA SER A 766 22.51 -28.62 64.06
C SER A 766 23.17 -27.24 64.10
N ALA A 767 23.54 -26.66 62.94
CA ALA A 767 24.40 -25.47 62.85
C ALA A 767 23.65 -24.15 62.55
N GLU A 768 22.50 -24.17 61.89
CA GLU A 768 21.70 -22.96 61.61
C GLU A 768 20.92 -22.48 62.84
N ALA A 769 20.62 -23.39 63.76
CA ALA A 769 20.03 -23.06 65.05
C ALA A 769 20.96 -22.23 65.96
N GLN A 770 22.25 -22.06 65.61
CA GLN A 770 23.20 -21.28 66.40
C GLN A 770 23.16 -19.76 66.16
N LEU A 771 22.48 -19.23 65.13
CA LEU A 771 22.69 -17.83 64.70
C LEU A 771 21.44 -16.94 64.53
N GLN A 772 20.25 -17.42 64.93
CA GLN A 772 18.97 -16.70 65.09
C GLN A 772 18.84 -15.21 64.60
N VAL A 773 18.76 -14.91 63.29
CA VAL A 773 18.21 -13.62 62.78
C VAL A 773 17.57 -13.77 61.38
N ASP A 774 16.48 -13.04 61.12
CA ASP A 774 15.90 -12.78 59.78
C ASP A 774 15.80 -11.26 59.53
N PHE A 775 16.38 -10.79 58.42
CA PHE A 775 16.57 -9.38 58.09
C PHE A 775 15.50 -8.79 57.15
N ALA A 776 14.55 -9.58 56.67
CA ALA A 776 13.49 -9.10 55.77
C ALA A 776 12.43 -8.23 56.47
N SER A 777 12.34 -8.32 57.79
CA SER A 777 11.44 -7.53 58.65
C SER A 777 11.86 -6.07 58.81
N LEU A 778 13.13 -5.72 58.61
CA LEU A 778 13.68 -4.39 58.94
C LEU A 778 13.53 -3.30 57.86
N TYR A 779 13.29 -3.64 56.60
CA TYR A 779 13.26 -2.66 55.51
C TYR A 779 11.87 -2.07 55.23
N LYS A 780 10.80 -2.81 55.56
CA LYS A 780 9.40 -2.38 55.35
C LYS A 780 8.94 -1.28 56.31
N GLU A 781 9.69 -1.03 57.38
CA GLU A 781 9.34 -0.03 58.39
C GLU A 781 10.08 1.31 58.21
N SER A 782 10.81 1.50 57.10
CA SER A 782 11.62 2.72 56.90
C SER A 782 10.81 3.96 56.47
N HIS A 783 11.10 5.08 57.13
CA HIS A 783 10.44 6.39 56.98
C HIS A 783 10.66 7.07 55.62
N LEU A 784 11.57 6.54 54.79
CA LEU A 784 11.87 7.06 53.45
C LEU A 784 10.73 6.74 52.44
N TYR A 785 9.98 5.66 52.68
CA TYR A 785 8.89 5.22 51.81
C TYR A 785 7.65 6.14 51.88
N ARG A 786 7.40 6.80 53.02
CA ARG A 786 6.24 7.68 53.20
C ARG A 786 6.41 9.10 52.66
N ARG A 787 7.64 9.64 52.62
CA ARG A 787 7.91 11.05 52.23
C ARG A 787 7.80 11.35 50.73
N ASN A 788 8.06 10.37 49.86
CA ASN A 788 7.97 10.53 48.40
C ASN A 788 6.53 10.58 47.87
N LYS A 789 5.55 10.18 48.70
CA LYS A 789 4.13 10.09 48.30
C LYS A 789 3.39 11.42 48.47
N GLU A 790 3.90 12.33 49.30
CA GLU A 790 3.27 13.62 49.61
C GLU A 790 3.71 14.74 48.66
N LEU A 791 4.96 14.73 48.20
CA LEU A 791 5.54 15.76 47.29
C LEU A 791 4.86 15.82 45.90
N VAL A 792 4.28 14.71 45.43
CA VAL A 792 3.61 14.62 44.12
C VAL A 792 2.23 15.28 44.14
N LYS A 793 1.61 15.39 45.31
CA LYS A 793 0.26 15.95 45.47
C LYS A 793 0.24 17.48 45.45
N GLU A 794 1.37 18.11 45.76
CA GLU A 794 1.52 19.57 45.91
C GLU A 794 1.72 20.31 44.57
N LEU A 795 2.21 19.63 43.52
CA LEU A 795 2.61 20.27 42.25
C LEU A 795 1.52 20.27 41.14
N SER A 796 0.27 19.95 41.48
CA SER A 796 -0.76 19.60 40.48
C SER A 796 -1.98 20.53 40.38
N LEU A 797 -1.89 21.78 40.85
CA LEU A 797 -2.99 22.75 40.76
C LEU A 797 -2.57 24.06 40.07
N PRO A 798 -3.22 24.47 38.96
CA PRO A 798 -3.21 25.86 38.48
C PRO A 798 -4.27 26.71 39.20
N ALA A 799 -4.00 28.01 39.31
CA ALA A 799 -4.81 28.99 40.04
C ALA A 799 -5.89 29.70 39.20
N ASP A 800 -6.86 30.25 39.93
CA ASP A 800 -8.18 30.74 39.50
C ASP A 800 -8.17 32.04 38.68
N ALA A 801 -9.18 32.13 37.80
CA ALA A 801 -9.70 33.32 37.09
C ALA A 801 -9.24 33.57 35.63
N SER A 802 -9.91 32.88 34.68
CA SER A 802 -10.25 33.44 33.36
C SER A 802 -11.47 32.72 32.77
N GLU A 803 -12.52 33.47 32.40
CA GLU A 803 -13.73 32.92 31.76
C GLU A 803 -13.62 33.05 30.23
N GLU A 804 -13.77 31.93 29.53
CA GLU A 804 -13.87 31.88 28.06
C GLU A 804 -15.33 31.97 27.60
N LEU A 805 -15.57 32.79 26.56
CA LEU A 805 -16.86 32.97 25.88
C LEU A 805 -17.46 31.62 25.43
N CYS A 806 -18.61 31.25 26.00
CA CYS A 806 -19.30 29.99 25.75
C CYS A 806 -20.55 30.18 24.88
N PHE A 807 -20.61 29.46 23.75
CA PHE A 807 -21.87 29.19 23.07
C PHE A 807 -22.62 28.08 23.81
N PRO A 808 -23.96 28.15 23.98
CA PRO A 808 -24.71 27.20 24.81
C PRO A 808 -24.62 25.75 24.32
N THR A 809 -24.41 25.53 23.02
CA THR A 809 -24.07 24.22 22.46
C THR A 809 -23.13 24.38 21.27
N ARG A 810 -22.12 23.49 21.17
CA ARG A 810 -21.21 23.41 20.02
C ARG A 810 -21.87 22.84 18.76
N PHE A 811 -22.99 22.13 18.92
CA PHE A 811 -23.67 21.39 17.86
C PHE A 811 -25.17 21.72 17.87
N PRO A 812 -25.82 21.80 16.70
CA PRO A 812 -27.23 22.17 16.58
C PRO A 812 -28.22 21.08 17.04
N GLN A 813 -27.75 19.84 17.25
CA GLN A 813 -28.56 18.70 17.67
C GLN A 813 -28.01 18.08 18.95
N ASN A 814 -28.90 17.48 19.75
CA ASN A 814 -28.53 16.79 20.99
C ASN A 814 -27.62 15.59 20.69
N GLY A 815 -26.74 15.28 21.64
CA GLY A 815 -25.74 14.23 21.44
C GLY A 815 -26.31 12.83 21.15
N TRP A 816 -27.52 12.53 21.64
CA TRP A 816 -28.23 11.28 21.33
C TRP A 816 -28.72 11.19 19.87
N GLU A 817 -29.23 12.29 19.32
CA GLU A 817 -29.61 12.39 17.91
C GLU A 817 -28.37 12.21 17.01
N GLN A 818 -27.26 12.86 17.39
CA GLN A 818 -25.97 12.67 16.70
C GLN A 818 -25.52 11.21 16.72
N PHE A 819 -25.62 10.54 17.88
CA PHE A 819 -25.28 9.12 18.00
C PHE A 819 -26.16 8.24 17.11
N LYS A 820 -27.49 8.43 17.12
CA LYS A 820 -28.40 7.69 16.23
C LYS A 820 -28.05 7.89 14.76
N ALA A 821 -27.77 9.13 14.35
CA ALA A 821 -27.39 9.44 12.97
C ALA A 821 -26.07 8.77 12.58
N CYS A 822 -25.06 8.84 13.45
CA CYS A 822 -23.77 8.17 13.27
C CYS A 822 -23.92 6.64 13.22
N LEU A 823 -24.75 6.05 14.10
CA LEU A 823 -25.02 4.62 14.14
C LEU A 823 -25.76 4.15 12.88
N TRP A 824 -26.76 4.91 12.42
CA TRP A 824 -27.46 4.64 11.16
C TRP A 824 -26.50 4.69 9.96
N LYS A 825 -25.65 5.73 9.90
CA LYS A 825 -24.60 5.85 8.88
C LYS A 825 -23.64 4.67 8.93
N GLN A 826 -23.19 4.27 10.12
CA GLN A 826 -22.25 3.15 10.26
C GLN A 826 -22.89 1.81 9.93
N HIS A 827 -24.14 1.58 10.33
CA HIS A 827 -24.90 0.42 9.93
C HIS A 827 -24.98 0.30 8.41
N LEU A 828 -25.31 1.39 7.70
CA LEU A 828 -25.32 1.41 6.24
C LEU A 828 -23.92 1.18 5.64
N SER A 829 -22.86 1.77 6.21
CA SER A 829 -21.50 1.60 5.71
C SER A 829 -21.02 0.15 5.85
N TYR A 830 -21.24 -0.48 6.99
CA TYR A 830 -20.90 -1.89 7.22
C TYR A 830 -21.74 -2.80 6.32
N TRP A 831 -23.06 -2.58 6.26
CA TRP A 831 -23.96 -3.42 5.46
C TRP A 831 -23.67 -3.34 3.95
N ARG A 832 -23.26 -2.15 3.45
CA ARG A 832 -22.88 -1.91 2.05
C ARG A 832 -21.41 -2.22 1.74
N SER A 833 -20.65 -2.77 2.70
CA SER A 833 -19.26 -3.21 2.52
C SER A 833 -19.16 -4.74 2.61
N PRO A 834 -19.76 -5.49 1.66
CA PRO A 834 -19.85 -6.95 1.76
C PRO A 834 -18.50 -7.63 1.69
N THR A 835 -17.53 -7.06 0.98
CA THR A 835 -16.17 -7.62 0.87
C THR A 835 -15.46 -7.71 2.22
N TYR A 836 -15.64 -6.71 3.09
CA TYR A 836 -15.09 -6.71 4.44
C TYR A 836 -15.77 -7.78 5.32
N ASN A 837 -17.10 -7.79 5.34
CA ASN A 837 -17.87 -8.69 6.18
C ASN A 837 -17.79 -10.16 5.74
N LEU A 838 -17.76 -10.41 4.43
CA LEU A 838 -17.65 -11.75 3.89
C LEU A 838 -16.26 -12.32 4.16
N ALA A 839 -15.20 -11.53 3.99
CA ALA A 839 -13.83 -11.97 4.24
C ALA A 839 -13.60 -12.40 5.70
N ARG A 840 -14.13 -11.63 6.68
CA ARG A 840 -14.01 -12.00 8.10
C ARG A 840 -14.80 -13.27 8.43
N LEU A 841 -16.03 -13.40 7.93
CA LEU A 841 -16.85 -14.61 8.15
C LEU A 841 -16.24 -15.85 7.47
N SER A 842 -15.71 -15.71 6.25
CA SER A 842 -15.08 -16.82 5.53
C SER A 842 -13.82 -17.31 6.25
N VAL A 843 -12.98 -16.39 6.76
CA VAL A 843 -11.77 -16.76 7.49
C VAL A 843 -12.09 -17.43 8.82
N VAL A 844 -13.08 -16.92 9.58
CA VAL A 844 -13.52 -17.56 10.84
C VAL A 844 -14.10 -18.95 10.56
N THR A 845 -14.86 -19.12 9.48
CA THR A 845 -15.40 -20.42 9.08
C THR A 845 -14.28 -21.39 8.67
N ALA A 846 -13.33 -20.96 7.85
CA ALA A 846 -12.21 -21.80 7.45
C ALA A 846 -11.31 -22.18 8.65
N ALA A 847 -11.04 -21.24 9.55
CA ALA A 847 -10.23 -21.48 10.74
C ALA A 847 -10.94 -22.42 11.74
N SER A 848 -12.24 -22.27 11.94
CA SER A 848 -13.04 -23.16 12.81
C SER A 848 -13.14 -24.57 12.24
N LEU A 849 -13.33 -24.73 10.92
CA LEU A 849 -13.29 -26.05 10.26
C LEU A 849 -11.93 -26.71 10.42
N LEU A 850 -10.84 -25.97 10.15
CA LEU A 850 -9.48 -26.46 10.34
C LEU A 850 -9.23 -26.89 11.79
N TYR A 851 -9.71 -26.10 12.76
CA TYR A 851 -9.56 -26.43 14.17
C TYR A 851 -10.31 -27.70 14.56
N GLY A 852 -11.59 -27.79 14.18
CA GLY A 852 -12.44 -28.94 14.46
C GLY A 852 -11.89 -30.23 13.84
N VAL A 853 -11.32 -30.14 12.63
CA VAL A 853 -10.66 -31.25 11.95
C VAL A 853 -9.41 -31.73 12.69
N LEU A 854 -8.55 -30.81 13.13
CA LEU A 854 -7.28 -31.17 13.78
C LEU A 854 -7.46 -31.82 15.16
N LEU A 855 -8.48 -31.38 15.89
CA LEU A 855 -8.83 -31.90 17.20
C LEU A 855 -10.00 -32.88 17.18
N TRP A 856 -10.29 -33.48 16.02
CA TRP A 856 -11.45 -34.34 15.85
C TRP A 856 -11.59 -35.38 16.96
N GLN A 857 -12.63 -35.23 17.78
CA GLN A 857 -12.97 -36.09 18.91
C GLN A 857 -11.86 -36.26 19.98
N LYS A 858 -10.94 -35.31 20.12
CA LYS A 858 -9.85 -35.36 21.12
C LYS A 858 -10.20 -34.78 22.49
N GLY A 859 -11.24 -33.95 22.62
CA GLY A 859 -11.57 -33.20 23.84
C GLY A 859 -11.81 -34.04 25.11
N GLN A 860 -12.26 -35.29 24.96
CA GLN A 860 -12.49 -36.21 26.10
C GLN A 860 -11.38 -37.28 26.26
N LYS A 861 -10.51 -37.45 25.25
CA LYS A 861 -9.45 -38.47 25.20
C LYS A 861 -8.15 -37.98 25.83
N ILE A 862 -8.23 -37.53 27.08
CA ILE A 862 -7.07 -37.07 27.85
C ILE A 862 -6.59 -38.22 28.74
N GLY A 863 -5.40 -38.76 28.46
CA GLY A 863 -4.76 -39.80 29.27
C GLY A 863 -3.41 -39.36 29.84
N THR A 864 -2.70 -38.50 29.12
CA THR A 864 -1.36 -38.01 29.48
C THR A 864 -1.33 -36.49 29.67
N GLU A 865 -0.30 -35.99 30.37
CA GLU A 865 -0.02 -34.55 30.47
C GLU A 865 0.14 -33.90 29.09
N GLN A 866 0.77 -34.60 28.14
CA GLN A 866 0.97 -34.13 26.76
C GLN A 866 -0.36 -33.90 26.03
N ASP A 867 -1.37 -34.76 26.24
CA ASP A 867 -2.69 -34.58 25.63
C ASP A 867 -3.37 -33.29 26.10
N LEU A 868 -3.23 -32.96 27.39
CA LEU A 868 -3.77 -31.73 27.97
C LEU A 868 -3.03 -30.49 27.46
N PHE A 869 -1.68 -30.54 27.38
CA PHE A 869 -0.88 -29.48 26.79
C PHE A 869 -1.19 -29.25 25.30
N ASN A 870 -1.40 -30.31 24.53
CA ASN A 870 -1.79 -30.21 23.11
C ASN A 870 -3.14 -29.47 22.96
N ILE A 871 -4.12 -29.76 23.82
CA ILE A 871 -5.41 -29.06 23.80
C ILE A 871 -5.22 -27.60 24.20
N MET A 872 -4.54 -27.31 25.31
CA MET A 872 -4.27 -25.93 25.75
C MET A 872 -3.52 -25.11 24.69
N GLY A 873 -2.48 -25.70 24.08
CA GLY A 873 -1.67 -25.06 23.05
C GLY A 873 -2.43 -24.77 21.78
N SER A 874 -3.29 -25.69 21.37
CA SER A 874 -4.18 -25.46 20.23
C SER A 874 -5.18 -24.33 20.51
N VAL A 875 -5.85 -24.32 21.68
CA VAL A 875 -6.78 -23.25 22.08
C VAL A 875 -6.08 -21.89 22.02
N HIS A 876 -4.90 -21.80 22.64
CA HIS A 876 -4.07 -20.59 22.63
C HIS A 876 -3.74 -20.10 21.20
N ILE A 877 -3.26 -20.99 20.34
CA ILE A 877 -2.86 -20.64 18.96
C ILE A 877 -4.05 -20.17 18.12
N PHE A 878 -5.17 -20.90 18.14
CA PHE A 878 -6.35 -20.53 17.36
C PHE A 878 -6.97 -19.22 17.86
N MET A 879 -7.05 -19.04 19.18
CA MET A 879 -7.57 -17.83 19.80
C MET A 879 -6.74 -16.59 19.42
N ILE A 880 -5.42 -16.67 19.55
CA ILE A 880 -4.54 -15.54 19.20
C ILE A 880 -4.64 -15.24 17.71
N ILE A 881 -4.62 -16.22 16.83
CA ILE A 881 -4.54 -15.92 15.39
C ILE A 881 -5.87 -15.40 14.83
N ILE A 882 -7.00 -15.94 15.28
CA ILE A 882 -8.32 -15.39 14.91
C ILE A 882 -8.47 -13.97 15.48
N GLY A 883 -8.00 -13.73 16.71
CA GLY A 883 -7.94 -12.40 17.31
C GLY A 883 -7.09 -11.41 16.50
N VAL A 884 -5.87 -11.80 16.12
CA VAL A 884 -4.94 -10.99 15.32
C VAL A 884 -5.50 -10.72 13.93
N SER A 885 -6.15 -11.71 13.30
CA SER A 885 -6.89 -11.54 12.05
C SER A 885 -7.99 -10.49 12.20
N GLY A 886 -8.78 -10.58 13.27
CA GLY A 886 -9.83 -9.64 13.59
C GLY A 886 -9.32 -8.21 13.79
N CYS A 887 -8.25 -8.05 14.58
CA CYS A 887 -7.57 -6.79 14.83
C CYS A 887 -7.04 -6.16 13.53
N SER A 888 -6.35 -6.97 12.70
CA SER A 888 -5.72 -6.52 11.45
C SER A 888 -6.74 -6.11 10.38
N SER A 889 -7.92 -6.76 10.32
CA SER A 889 -8.97 -6.45 9.34
C SER A 889 -9.63 -5.08 9.54
N VAL A 890 -9.82 -4.68 10.80
CA VAL A 890 -10.51 -3.43 11.17
C VAL A 890 -9.67 -2.21 10.81
N MET A 891 -8.34 -2.33 10.86
CA MET A 891 -7.44 -1.18 10.70
C MET A 891 -7.54 -0.44 9.37
N PRO A 892 -7.45 -1.10 8.19
CA PRO A 892 -7.58 -0.40 6.92
C PRO A 892 -8.99 0.14 6.73
N PHE A 893 -10.03 -0.58 7.19
CA PHE A 893 -11.43 -0.15 7.04
C PHE A 893 -11.71 1.14 7.80
N VAL A 894 -11.35 1.20 9.08
CA VAL A 894 -11.54 2.38 9.93
C VAL A 894 -10.56 3.50 9.55
N GLY A 895 -9.36 3.15 9.09
CA GLY A 895 -8.39 4.11 8.55
C GLY A 895 -8.96 4.94 7.41
N THR A 896 -9.69 4.31 6.47
CA THR A 896 -10.39 5.03 5.39
C THR A 896 -11.50 5.92 5.94
N GLN A 897 -12.36 5.40 6.83
CA GLN A 897 -13.48 6.18 7.40
C GLN A 897 -13.00 7.38 8.24
N ARG A 898 -11.88 7.23 8.95
CA ARG A 898 -11.29 8.30 9.77
C ARG A 898 -10.97 9.56 8.94
N THR A 899 -10.55 9.41 7.68
CA THR A 899 -10.28 10.57 6.82
C THR A 899 -11.55 11.38 6.52
N VAL A 900 -12.69 10.70 6.38
CA VAL A 900 -14.01 11.31 6.23
C VAL A 900 -14.47 11.94 7.56
N PHE A 901 -14.31 11.22 8.67
CA PHE A 901 -14.60 11.72 10.01
C PHE A 901 -13.88 13.04 10.32
N TYR A 902 -12.59 13.16 10.00
CA TYR A 902 -11.86 14.42 10.24
C TYR A 902 -12.45 15.60 9.46
N ARG A 903 -12.92 15.38 8.23
CA ARG A 903 -13.58 16.42 7.43
C ARG A 903 -14.93 16.82 8.05
N GLU A 904 -15.74 15.84 8.44
CA GLU A 904 -17.07 16.05 9.04
C GLU A 904 -16.97 16.71 10.43
N ARG A 905 -15.96 16.32 11.21
CA ARG A 905 -15.63 16.94 12.51
C ARG A 905 -15.16 18.37 12.34
N PHE A 906 -14.32 18.65 11.35
CA PHE A 906 -13.88 20.02 11.03
C PHE A 906 -15.06 20.90 10.61
N ALA A 907 -16.02 20.34 9.86
CA ALA A 907 -17.26 21.00 9.50
C ALA A 907 -18.28 21.13 10.66
N GLY A 908 -17.95 20.63 11.86
CA GLY A 908 -18.82 20.72 13.03
C GLY A 908 -20.11 19.89 12.95
N MET A 909 -20.15 18.84 12.11
CA MET A 909 -21.39 18.09 11.86
C MET A 909 -21.88 17.27 13.06
N TYR A 910 -20.96 16.67 13.80
CA TYR A 910 -21.24 15.88 15.01
C TYR A 910 -20.01 15.77 15.91
N SER A 911 -20.23 15.38 17.16
CA SER A 911 -19.19 15.22 18.18
C SER A 911 -18.37 13.94 18.01
N SER A 912 -17.09 13.99 18.41
CA SER A 912 -16.18 12.83 18.34
C SER A 912 -16.71 11.62 19.11
N TRP A 913 -17.40 11.84 20.24
CA TRP A 913 -17.93 10.77 21.07
C TRP A 913 -19.10 10.03 20.38
N ALA A 914 -19.96 10.76 19.66
CA ALA A 914 -21.09 10.17 18.96
C ALA A 914 -20.61 9.21 17.85
N TYR A 915 -19.55 9.58 17.14
CA TYR A 915 -18.89 8.72 16.15
C TYR A 915 -18.20 7.52 16.81
N SER A 916 -17.38 7.74 17.85
CA SER A 916 -16.61 6.67 18.48
C SER A 916 -17.51 5.61 19.12
N LEU A 917 -18.57 6.02 19.80
CA LEU A 917 -19.54 5.10 20.40
C LEU A 917 -20.30 4.32 19.32
N SER A 918 -20.70 4.98 18.23
CA SER A 918 -21.36 4.31 17.08
C SER A 918 -20.46 3.25 16.46
N GLN A 919 -19.16 3.55 16.33
CA GLN A 919 -18.17 2.64 15.77
C GLN A 919 -17.93 1.40 16.65
N VAL A 920 -17.94 1.58 17.97
CA VAL A 920 -17.77 0.48 18.93
C VAL A 920 -18.99 -0.44 18.92
N ILE A 921 -20.20 0.14 18.94
CA ILE A 921 -21.46 -0.61 19.02
C ILE A 921 -21.76 -1.39 17.73
N ILE A 922 -21.46 -0.83 16.55
CA ILE A 922 -21.77 -1.51 15.28
C ILE A 922 -21.00 -2.82 15.09
N GLU A 923 -19.84 -2.98 15.74
CA GLU A 923 -19.05 -4.22 15.64
C GLU A 923 -19.64 -5.38 16.47
N ILE A 924 -20.37 -5.09 17.56
CA ILE A 924 -20.87 -6.09 18.52
C ILE A 924 -21.71 -7.19 17.84
N PRO A 925 -22.75 -6.88 17.02
CA PRO A 925 -23.61 -7.91 16.43
C PRO A 925 -22.83 -8.87 15.51
N TYR A 926 -21.84 -8.35 14.78
CA TYR A 926 -21.06 -9.16 13.86
C TYR A 926 -20.01 -10.01 14.58
N ILE A 927 -19.38 -9.49 15.62
CA ILE A 927 -18.46 -10.26 16.46
C ILE A 927 -19.20 -11.38 17.20
N PHE A 928 -20.43 -11.10 17.65
CA PHE A 928 -21.29 -12.12 18.24
C PHE A 928 -21.60 -13.24 17.24
N LEU A 929 -21.95 -12.88 16.01
CA LEU A 929 -22.16 -13.86 14.94
C LEU A 929 -20.90 -14.69 14.65
N GLU A 930 -19.72 -14.07 14.62
CA GLU A 930 -18.43 -14.77 14.47
C GLU A 930 -18.17 -15.77 15.61
N ALA A 931 -18.42 -15.37 16.85
CA ALA A 931 -18.24 -16.24 18.03
C ALA A 931 -19.21 -17.43 18.04
N VAL A 932 -20.48 -17.19 17.67
CA VAL A 932 -21.50 -18.24 17.53
C VAL A 932 -21.10 -19.23 16.45
N LEU A 933 -20.67 -18.73 15.28
CA LEU A 933 -20.25 -19.57 14.16
C LEU A 933 -19.03 -20.44 14.53
N PHE A 934 -18.01 -19.82 15.16
CA PHE A 934 -16.84 -20.55 15.62
C PHE A 934 -17.21 -21.64 16.63
N SER A 935 -18.04 -21.31 17.62
CA SER A 935 -18.43 -22.25 18.68
C SER A 935 -19.31 -23.38 18.15
N MET A 936 -20.24 -23.08 17.24
CA MET A 936 -21.12 -24.08 16.61
C MET A 936 -20.34 -25.15 15.84
N ILE A 937 -19.23 -24.76 15.19
CA ILE A 937 -18.39 -25.69 14.42
C ILE A 937 -17.42 -26.45 15.32
N THR A 938 -16.69 -25.73 16.19
CA THR A 938 -15.54 -26.28 16.91
C THR A 938 -15.93 -27.12 18.11
N TYR A 939 -16.92 -26.68 18.90
CA TYR A 939 -17.33 -27.36 20.12
C TYR A 939 -17.77 -28.82 19.89
N PRO A 940 -18.67 -29.12 18.92
CA PRO A 940 -19.03 -30.51 18.63
C PRO A 940 -17.90 -31.29 17.95
N ALA A 941 -17.09 -30.66 17.08
CA ALA A 941 -16.00 -31.33 16.37
C ALA A 941 -14.89 -31.82 17.31
N ILE A 942 -14.54 -31.02 18.33
CA ILE A 942 -13.55 -31.39 19.35
C ILE A 942 -14.11 -32.46 20.31
N ASN A 943 -15.44 -32.58 20.41
CA ASN A 943 -16.14 -33.43 21.38
C ASN A 943 -15.89 -33.00 22.83
N PHE A 944 -16.08 -31.71 23.15
CA PHE A 944 -16.11 -31.24 24.54
C PHE A 944 -17.34 -31.77 25.31
N TYR A 945 -17.39 -31.57 26.63
CA TYR A 945 -18.45 -32.10 27.49
C TYR A 945 -19.82 -31.45 27.17
N LYS A 946 -20.84 -32.27 26.91
CA LYS A 946 -22.19 -31.81 26.50
C LYS A 946 -23.00 -31.20 27.66
N SER A 947 -22.58 -30.05 28.18
CA SER A 947 -23.30 -29.27 29.20
C SER A 947 -23.59 -27.85 28.69
N ALA A 948 -24.85 -27.40 28.85
CA ALA A 948 -25.25 -26.05 28.44
C ALA A 948 -24.41 -24.96 29.12
N TYR A 949 -24.05 -25.17 30.39
CA TYR A 949 -23.17 -24.28 31.14
C TYR A 949 -21.78 -24.17 30.50
N LYS A 950 -21.17 -25.31 30.12
CA LYS A 950 -19.82 -25.36 29.51
C LYS A 950 -19.80 -24.78 28.09
N VAL A 951 -20.88 -24.95 27.32
CA VAL A 951 -21.05 -24.36 25.99
C VAL A 951 -21.19 -22.83 26.07
N LEU A 952 -22.01 -22.34 27.00
CA LEU A 952 -22.21 -20.90 27.18
C LEU A 952 -20.92 -20.20 27.64
N TRP A 953 -20.14 -20.84 28.51
CA TRP A 953 -18.82 -20.32 28.90
C TRP A 953 -17.83 -20.27 27.74
N PHE A 954 -17.78 -21.32 26.92
CA PHE A 954 -16.93 -21.32 25.73
C PHE A 954 -17.32 -20.20 24.76
N LEU A 955 -18.62 -20.03 24.50
CA LEU A 955 -19.14 -18.95 23.65
C LEU A 955 -18.83 -17.56 24.24
N TYR A 956 -19.04 -17.37 25.54
CA TYR A 956 -18.78 -16.11 26.23
C TYR A 956 -17.31 -15.73 26.19
N ALA A 957 -16.41 -16.66 26.56
CA ALA A 957 -14.98 -16.42 26.52
C ALA A 957 -14.52 -16.08 25.09
N MET A 958 -14.94 -16.87 24.09
CA MET A 958 -14.62 -16.59 22.69
C MET A 958 -15.16 -15.23 22.21
N PHE A 959 -16.39 -14.87 22.58
CA PHE A 959 -16.98 -13.58 22.22
C PHE A 959 -16.20 -12.41 22.82
N CYS A 960 -15.92 -12.44 24.12
CA CYS A 960 -15.11 -11.42 24.79
C CYS A 960 -13.69 -11.33 24.19
N THR A 961 -13.10 -12.48 23.85
CA THR A 961 -11.77 -12.52 23.23
C THR A 961 -11.75 -11.82 21.88
N LEU A 962 -12.67 -12.17 20.98
CA LEU A 962 -12.78 -11.52 19.68
C LEU A 962 -13.09 -10.03 19.82
N LEU A 963 -13.91 -9.66 20.80
CA LEU A 963 -14.30 -8.28 21.06
C LEU A 963 -13.10 -7.41 21.49
N TYR A 964 -12.28 -7.85 22.44
CA TYR A 964 -11.12 -7.06 22.86
C TYR A 964 -10.08 -6.96 21.73
N PHE A 965 -9.87 -8.00 20.92
CA PHE A 965 -8.92 -7.94 19.80
C PHE A 965 -9.38 -6.96 18.71
N LYS A 966 -10.68 -6.92 18.42
CA LYS A 966 -11.26 -5.95 17.47
C LYS A 966 -11.12 -4.52 17.98
N TYR A 967 -11.39 -4.29 19.27
CA TYR A 967 -11.25 -2.96 19.87
C TYR A 967 -9.79 -2.54 20.07
N LEU A 968 -8.88 -3.49 20.29
CA LEU A 968 -7.45 -3.23 20.22
C LEU A 968 -7.07 -2.69 18.83
N GLY A 969 -7.62 -3.26 17.75
CA GLY A 969 -7.42 -2.74 16.39
C GLY A 969 -7.94 -1.32 16.19
N LEU A 970 -9.15 -1.01 16.71
CA LEU A 970 -9.70 0.35 16.72
C LEU A 970 -8.77 1.33 17.45
N MET A 971 -8.35 0.96 18.66
CA MET A 971 -7.45 1.75 19.49
C MET A 971 -6.14 2.05 18.74
N LEU A 972 -5.50 1.03 18.16
CA LEU A 972 -4.24 1.18 17.46
C LEU A 972 -4.34 2.13 16.25
N VAL A 973 -5.41 2.04 15.47
CA VAL A 973 -5.64 2.97 14.34
C VAL A 973 -5.89 4.39 14.81
N SER A 974 -6.51 4.58 15.98
CA SER A 974 -6.70 5.92 16.54
C SER A 974 -5.43 6.52 17.14
N LEU A 975 -4.44 5.69 17.49
CA LEU A 975 -3.15 6.11 18.06
C LEU A 975 -2.08 6.41 17.01
N THR A 976 -2.27 5.96 15.76
CA THR A 976 -1.23 6.05 14.72
C THR A 976 -1.69 6.87 13.51
N PRO A 977 -0.76 7.55 12.81
CA PRO A 977 -1.11 8.37 11.64
C PRO A 977 -1.52 7.51 10.44
N THR A 978 -0.93 6.33 10.25
CA THR A 978 -1.23 5.44 9.12
C THR A 978 -1.59 4.02 9.58
N SER A 979 -2.34 3.30 8.75
CA SER A 979 -2.67 1.88 8.99
C SER A 979 -1.44 0.98 8.98
N GLN A 980 -0.39 1.35 8.24
CA GLN A 980 0.89 0.64 8.21
C GLN A 980 1.58 0.69 9.59
N VAL A 981 1.64 1.87 10.21
CA VAL A 981 2.20 2.03 11.56
C VAL A 981 1.31 1.29 12.58
N ALA A 982 -0.02 1.35 12.43
CA ALA A 982 -0.94 0.57 13.27
C ALA A 982 -0.65 -0.93 13.20
N ALA A 983 -0.39 -1.49 12.02
CA ALA A 983 -0.07 -2.90 11.84
C ALA A 983 1.25 -3.32 12.53
N ILE A 984 2.24 -2.43 12.54
CA ILE A 984 3.52 -2.66 13.25
C ILE A 984 3.29 -2.72 14.77
N PHE A 985 2.52 -1.76 15.32
CA PHE A 985 2.11 -1.79 16.73
C PHE A 985 1.20 -2.98 17.04
N ALA A 986 0.32 -3.39 16.13
CA ALA A 986 -0.52 -4.57 16.30
C ALA A 986 0.32 -5.84 16.42
N SER A 987 1.34 -5.99 15.59
CA SER A 987 2.33 -7.06 15.71
C SER A 987 3.04 -7.01 17.06
N PHE A 988 3.40 -5.82 17.55
CA PHE A 988 3.99 -5.65 18.90
C PHE A 988 3.04 -6.12 20.01
N SER A 989 1.82 -5.58 20.04
CA SER A 989 0.82 -5.90 21.07
C SER A 989 0.45 -7.38 21.05
N SER A 990 0.23 -7.95 19.86
CA SER A 990 -0.10 -9.37 19.70
C SER A 990 1.03 -10.28 20.19
N THR A 991 2.28 -9.85 20.02
CA THR A 991 3.45 -10.56 20.52
C THR A 991 3.48 -10.58 22.04
N LEU A 992 3.23 -9.44 22.71
CA LEU A 992 3.13 -9.37 24.17
C LEU A 992 1.96 -10.22 24.70
N LEU A 993 0.81 -10.16 24.02
CA LEU A 993 -0.36 -10.98 24.35
C LEU A 993 -0.05 -12.48 24.22
N SER A 994 0.77 -12.90 23.27
CA SER A 994 1.18 -14.30 23.17
C SER A 994 2.18 -14.69 24.26
N LEU A 995 3.14 -13.83 24.55
CA LEU A 995 4.24 -14.13 25.48
C LEU A 995 3.75 -14.29 26.93
N PHE A 996 2.85 -13.41 27.38
CA PHE A 996 2.30 -13.41 28.75
C PHE A 996 0.95 -14.11 28.87
N SER A 997 0.62 -15.01 27.94
CA SER A 997 -0.64 -15.77 27.92
C SER A 997 -0.73 -16.89 28.96
N GLY A 998 0.37 -17.24 29.64
CA GLY A 998 0.43 -18.38 30.56
C GLY A 998 0.66 -19.74 29.88
N TYR A 999 0.54 -19.85 28.55
CA TYR A 999 0.78 -21.11 27.85
C TYR A 999 2.27 -21.43 27.67
N LEU A 1000 3.08 -20.47 27.20
CA LEU A 1000 4.51 -20.68 26.96
C LEU A 1000 5.32 -20.82 28.25
N ILE A 1001 4.93 -20.06 29.28
CA ILE A 1001 5.45 -20.16 30.65
C ILE A 1001 4.23 -20.02 31.57
N PRO A 1002 3.98 -21.01 32.45
CA PRO A 1002 2.86 -20.94 33.39
C PRO A 1002 3.09 -19.87 34.45
N GLU A 1003 2.00 -19.29 34.97
CA GLU A 1003 2.01 -18.17 35.93
C GLU A 1003 3.02 -18.35 37.09
N PRO A 1004 3.08 -19.51 37.79
CA PRO A 1004 3.95 -19.68 38.96
C PRO A 1004 5.45 -19.57 38.63
N GLN A 1005 5.82 -19.72 37.36
CA GLN A 1005 7.20 -19.71 36.90
C GLN A 1005 7.63 -18.38 36.28
N ILE A 1006 6.68 -17.46 36.04
CA ILE A 1006 7.00 -16.12 35.54
C ILE A 1006 7.82 -15.38 36.60
N PRO A 1007 8.91 -14.68 36.21
CA PRO A 1007 9.70 -13.90 37.16
C PRO A 1007 8.85 -12.86 37.91
N LYS A 1008 9.07 -12.71 39.22
CA LYS A 1008 8.25 -11.83 40.10
C LYS A 1008 8.09 -10.40 39.57
N TRP A 1009 9.10 -9.87 38.88
CA TRP A 1009 9.05 -8.53 38.26
C TRP A 1009 8.22 -8.45 36.96
N TRP A 1010 7.86 -9.59 36.35
CA TRP A 1010 7.02 -9.71 35.15
C TRP A 1010 5.63 -10.30 35.43
N VAL A 1011 5.36 -10.82 36.64
CA VAL A 1011 4.05 -11.42 36.99
C VAL A 1011 2.89 -10.43 36.78
N TRP A 1012 3.07 -9.12 37.02
CA TRP A 1012 2.04 -8.13 36.73
C TRP A 1012 1.62 -8.10 35.25
N ALA A 1013 2.54 -8.40 34.32
CA ALA A 1013 2.27 -8.42 32.89
C ALA A 1013 1.34 -9.57 32.51
N TYR A 1014 1.36 -10.70 33.24
CA TYR A 1014 0.39 -11.79 33.09
C TYR A 1014 -1.03 -11.33 33.46
N TRP A 1015 -1.18 -10.59 34.57
CA TRP A 1015 -2.49 -10.15 35.07
C TRP A 1015 -3.16 -9.08 34.20
N ILE A 1016 -2.38 -8.22 33.55
CA ILE A 1016 -2.92 -7.20 32.63
C ILE A 1016 -3.11 -7.71 31.20
N CYS A 1017 -2.81 -8.97 30.93
CA CYS A 1017 -2.84 -9.56 29.60
C CYS A 1017 -4.19 -10.24 29.33
N PRO A 1018 -5.06 -9.73 28.43
CA PRO A 1018 -6.36 -10.34 28.16
C PRO A 1018 -6.34 -11.82 27.73
N SER A 1019 -5.25 -12.25 27.08
CA SER A 1019 -5.13 -13.62 26.55
C SER A 1019 -4.91 -14.65 27.66
N SER A 1020 -4.28 -14.29 28.78
CA SER A 1020 -4.11 -15.22 29.92
C SER A 1020 -5.46 -15.60 30.50
N TRP A 1021 -6.29 -14.60 30.79
CA TRP A 1021 -7.67 -14.77 31.24
C TRP A 1021 -8.54 -15.53 30.24
N SER A 1022 -8.28 -15.39 28.94
CA SER A 1022 -9.04 -16.08 27.89
C SER A 1022 -8.69 -17.58 27.83
N VAL A 1023 -7.38 -17.92 27.86
CA VAL A 1023 -6.92 -19.32 27.91
C VAL A 1023 -7.38 -19.97 29.22
N GLU A 1024 -7.19 -19.28 30.34
CA GLU A 1024 -7.62 -19.75 31.66
C GLU A 1024 -9.13 -19.98 31.70
N GLY A 1025 -9.96 -19.03 31.25
CA GLY A 1025 -11.42 -19.18 31.24
C GLY A 1025 -11.92 -20.35 30.38
N ILE A 1026 -11.32 -20.56 29.21
CA ILE A 1026 -11.67 -21.69 28.34
C ILE A 1026 -11.25 -23.02 28.95
N VAL A 1027 -10.00 -23.14 29.43
CA VAL A 1027 -9.47 -24.40 29.97
C VAL A 1027 -10.14 -24.77 31.29
N THR A 1028 -10.30 -23.80 32.20
CA THR A 1028 -10.91 -24.00 33.52
C THR A 1028 -12.38 -24.40 33.41
N SER A 1029 -13.16 -23.77 32.53
CA SER A 1029 -14.57 -24.11 32.33
C SER A 1029 -14.81 -25.52 31.77
N GLN A 1030 -13.84 -26.08 31.03
CA GLN A 1030 -13.98 -27.42 30.45
C GLN A 1030 -13.46 -28.52 31.37
N TYR A 1031 -12.37 -28.27 32.10
CA TYR A 1031 -11.59 -29.34 32.76
C TYR A 1031 -11.40 -29.20 34.27
N ALA A 1032 -11.53 -28.01 34.86
CA ALA A 1032 -11.20 -27.81 36.28
C ALA A 1032 -12.22 -28.40 37.26
N ASP A 1033 -13.42 -28.74 36.80
CA ASP A 1033 -14.48 -29.46 37.53
C ASP A 1033 -14.49 -30.97 37.27
N VAL A 1034 -13.57 -31.49 36.45
CA VAL A 1034 -13.54 -32.90 36.00
C VAL A 1034 -12.55 -33.71 36.83
N ASN A 1035 -13.05 -34.67 37.61
CA ASN A 1035 -12.26 -35.55 38.49
C ASN A 1035 -11.59 -36.74 37.77
N LYS A 1036 -11.24 -36.62 36.49
CA LYS A 1036 -10.56 -37.69 35.73
C LYS A 1036 -9.09 -37.74 36.14
N VAL A 1037 -8.53 -38.95 36.28
CA VAL A 1037 -7.12 -39.16 36.64
C VAL A 1037 -6.27 -39.22 35.38
N ILE A 1038 -5.13 -38.52 35.39
CA ILE A 1038 -4.11 -38.50 34.34
C ILE A 1038 -2.75 -38.93 34.90
N THR A 1039 -1.90 -39.49 34.05
CA THR A 1039 -0.50 -39.76 34.39
C THR A 1039 0.32 -38.52 34.07
N ALA A 1040 0.82 -37.84 35.11
CA ALA A 1040 1.64 -36.64 35.02
C ALA A 1040 2.99 -36.87 35.71
N PHE A 1041 4.09 -36.71 34.99
CA PHE A 1041 5.46 -36.99 35.47
C PHE A 1041 5.64 -38.36 36.17
N GLY A 1042 4.92 -39.39 35.73
CA GLY A 1042 4.95 -40.73 36.32
C GLY A 1042 4.06 -40.94 37.56
N GLU A 1043 3.35 -39.90 38.04
CA GLU A 1043 2.38 -39.98 39.14
C GLU A 1043 0.94 -39.86 38.62
N GLN A 1044 -0.01 -40.52 39.31
CA GLN A 1044 -1.44 -40.37 39.03
C GLN A 1044 -2.00 -39.15 39.78
N LYS A 1045 -2.47 -38.15 39.03
CA LYS A 1045 -3.12 -36.94 39.60
C LYS A 1045 -4.45 -36.68 38.90
N THR A 1046 -5.40 -36.09 39.61
CA THR A 1046 -6.64 -35.57 39.01
C THR A 1046 -6.32 -34.36 38.13
N ILE A 1047 -7.04 -34.20 37.00
CA ILE A 1047 -6.85 -33.05 36.09
C ILE A 1047 -6.97 -31.71 36.83
N SER A 1048 -7.94 -31.57 37.74
CA SER A 1048 -8.13 -30.38 38.58
C SER A 1048 -6.89 -30.03 39.42
N ALA A 1049 -6.37 -31.01 40.18
CA ALA A 1049 -5.15 -30.83 40.97
C ALA A 1049 -3.89 -30.57 40.11
N PHE A 1050 -3.82 -31.13 38.90
CA PHE A 1050 -2.73 -30.83 37.96
C PHE A 1050 -2.78 -29.38 37.48
N LEU A 1051 -3.96 -28.89 37.06
CA LEU A 1051 -4.15 -27.52 36.62
C LEU A 1051 -3.85 -26.50 37.72
N GLU A 1052 -4.29 -26.77 38.96
CA GLU A 1052 -4.02 -25.88 40.09
C GLU A 1052 -2.53 -25.83 40.46
N SER A 1053 -1.84 -26.98 40.47
CA SER A 1053 -0.43 -27.05 40.89
C SER A 1053 0.58 -26.61 39.82
N GLN A 1054 0.29 -26.88 38.53
CA GLN A 1054 1.23 -26.60 37.43
C GLN A 1054 0.91 -25.30 36.68
N GLN A 1055 -0.38 -24.95 36.54
CA GLN A 1055 -0.83 -23.79 35.77
C GLN A 1055 -1.37 -22.65 36.63
N GLY A 1056 -1.74 -22.93 37.90
CA GLY A 1056 -2.35 -21.96 38.81
C GLY A 1056 -3.88 -21.81 38.65
N TYR A 1057 -4.51 -22.62 37.79
CA TYR A 1057 -5.92 -22.45 37.42
C TYR A 1057 -6.88 -23.02 38.47
N LYS A 1058 -7.81 -22.19 38.94
CA LYS A 1058 -8.81 -22.58 39.94
C LYS A 1058 -10.23 -22.42 39.40
N HIS A 1059 -11.07 -23.44 39.61
CA HIS A 1059 -12.48 -23.38 39.17
C HIS A 1059 -13.29 -22.26 39.86
N GLN A 1060 -12.90 -21.88 41.08
CA GLN A 1060 -13.58 -20.81 41.85
C GLN A 1060 -13.40 -19.41 41.23
N ASP A 1061 -12.40 -19.22 40.38
CA ASP A 1061 -12.06 -17.91 39.82
C ASP A 1061 -12.90 -17.55 38.57
N LEU A 1062 -13.71 -18.47 38.04
CA LEU A 1062 -14.56 -18.24 36.85
C LEU A 1062 -15.40 -16.94 36.90
N PRO A 1063 -16.08 -16.56 38.00
CA PRO A 1063 -16.81 -15.29 38.07
C PRO A 1063 -15.90 -14.06 37.94
N ILE A 1064 -14.69 -14.12 38.51
CA ILE A 1064 -13.69 -13.05 38.41
C ILE A 1064 -13.20 -12.94 36.96
N ILE A 1065 -12.88 -14.08 36.35
CA ILE A 1065 -12.48 -14.18 34.94
C ILE A 1065 -13.55 -13.53 34.04
N ALA A 1066 -14.84 -13.77 34.29
CA ALA A 1066 -15.91 -13.17 33.50
C ALA A 1066 -15.92 -11.63 33.56
N ILE A 1067 -15.78 -11.05 34.76
CA ILE A 1067 -15.76 -9.60 34.95
C ILE A 1067 -14.54 -8.99 34.25
N VAL A 1068 -13.37 -9.60 34.42
CA VAL A 1068 -12.11 -9.11 33.84
C VAL A 1068 -12.12 -9.20 32.31
N LEU A 1069 -12.62 -10.30 31.73
CA LEU A 1069 -12.75 -10.45 30.28
C LEU A 1069 -13.69 -9.42 29.64
N LEU A 1070 -14.72 -8.97 30.36
CA LEU A 1070 -15.61 -7.91 29.89
C LEU A 1070 -15.01 -6.50 30.04
N ALA A 1071 -14.14 -6.30 31.04
CA ALA A 1071 -13.49 -5.01 31.29
C ALA A 1071 -12.50 -4.62 30.18
N PHE A 1072 -11.76 -5.57 29.61
CA PHE A 1072 -10.76 -5.28 28.56
C PHE A 1072 -11.35 -4.63 27.29
N PRO A 1073 -12.45 -5.13 26.69
CA PRO A 1073 -13.13 -4.44 25.61
C PRO A 1073 -13.53 -3.00 25.97
N LEU A 1074 -14.12 -2.79 27.14
CA LEU A 1074 -14.55 -1.45 27.58
C LEU A 1074 -13.36 -0.49 27.72
N PHE A 1075 -12.23 -0.99 28.23
CA PHE A 1075 -10.98 -0.23 28.33
C PHE A 1075 -10.46 0.20 26.94
N PHE A 1076 -10.33 -0.73 25.99
CA PHE A 1076 -9.86 -0.40 24.64
C PHE A 1076 -10.82 0.53 23.90
N ALA A 1077 -12.13 0.34 24.05
CA ALA A 1077 -13.15 1.23 23.49
C ALA A 1077 -13.05 2.67 24.06
N SER A 1078 -12.77 2.79 25.36
CA SER A 1078 -12.60 4.09 26.03
C SER A 1078 -11.34 4.82 25.54
N ILE A 1079 -10.23 4.11 25.40
CA ILE A 1079 -8.99 4.68 24.83
C ILE A 1079 -9.22 5.09 23.37
N PHE A 1080 -9.87 4.25 22.57
CA PHE A 1080 -10.23 4.60 21.19
C PHE A 1080 -11.03 5.90 21.12
N ALA A 1081 -12.07 6.04 21.95
CA ALA A 1081 -12.90 7.25 22.01
C ALA A 1081 -12.09 8.49 22.45
N TYR A 1082 -11.18 8.33 23.41
CA TYR A 1082 -10.29 9.41 23.84
C TYR A 1082 -9.32 9.83 22.73
N CYS A 1083 -8.61 8.87 22.13
CA CYS A 1083 -7.61 9.09 21.10
C CYS A 1083 -8.21 9.71 19.84
N ILE A 1084 -9.34 9.21 19.33
CA ILE A 1084 -9.99 9.78 18.15
C ILE A 1084 -10.51 11.21 18.39
N SER A 1085 -10.78 11.55 19.65
CA SER A 1085 -11.20 12.89 20.05
C SER A 1085 -10.02 13.85 20.20
N LYS A 1086 -8.91 13.42 20.82
CA LYS A 1086 -7.78 14.30 21.15
C LYS A 1086 -6.68 14.32 20.09
N LEU A 1087 -6.39 13.20 19.44
CA LEU A 1087 -5.34 13.10 18.44
C LEU A 1087 -5.89 13.49 17.06
N ASN A 1088 -5.21 14.43 16.40
CA ASN A 1088 -5.46 14.77 15.01
C ASN A 1088 -4.16 14.63 14.23
N PHE A 1089 -4.13 13.65 13.33
CA PHE A 1089 -2.95 13.37 12.49
C PHE A 1089 -2.95 14.13 11.18
N GLN A 1090 -4.04 14.84 10.82
CA GLN A 1090 -4.00 15.76 9.69
C GLN A 1090 -3.15 16.96 10.07
N ARG A 1091 -1.90 16.97 9.61
CA ARG A 1091 -1.07 18.19 9.59
C ARG A 1091 -1.50 18.99 8.37
N ARG A 1092 -2.31 20.02 8.60
CA ARG A 1092 -2.59 21.02 7.57
C ARG A 1092 -1.34 21.77 7.21
#